data_AF-A0A1M3C8U9-F1
#
_entry.id   AF-A0A1M3C8U9-F1
#
_cell.length_a   1.000
_cell.length_b   1.000
_cell.length_c   1.000
_cell.angle_alpha   90.00
_cell.angle_beta   90.00
_cell.angle_gamma   90.00
#
_symmetry.space_group_name_H-M   'P 1'
#
loop_
_entity.id
_entity.type
_entity.pdbx_description
1 polymer ?
#
loop_
_entity_poly.entity_id
_entity_poly.type
_entity_poly.pdbx_seq_one_letter_code
_entity_poly.pdbx_strand_id
1 'polypeptide(L)'
;MSLPLTSAAAAAAFPAAVEPAPAIVAAARLLLPHLERGQRIDAAMLRAAMETAFGASDADGGWNWKTAYDACEAATILFLRKYGPAMRAKAASSAVMLPMLAKVATLLPTHTRRSEESEALQQFSTPIPLGYAASLAAAITPADVVLEPSAGTGLLAILAELAGATLVLNELSDTRAGILDRLFEYSPATRFDAANIDDHLDTRIVPSVVLMNPPFSAIAHVDRRMTDATLRHVASALARLPDGGRLVAITGSSFAPDSAAWRDAFVHLQERGRVVFSAAVDGAVYAKHGTTIDTRLTVIDRKPADDPTAFPDCPGMASDVATLMDWIAARVPSRLPIDGVVAAPALTRSAAPRTVRAYLARHASARAAATTAPEAIELAYEPVVRQAAEDRKLTDALYEEYGLQSIRIPDARPHPTKLVQSAAMASVAPPLPSYRPHLPASVVSGGLLSDAQLESVIFAGEAHSEFLDGAWSVDETFDVVTAAREDAKNAVRFRRGWFLGDGTGAGKGRQVAGVVSGINSPGASGALTPAVALNRLLAGTGLTYRFTNASTVAIERLGTAASGGGLPAGAIPLETIDVQGETAWGPVQGFVASRSSTATKTDTPVVEVPQSISVVTRDQMETRRTQTLTQTLAYTPGVHAEQFGPHMSSIGFSMRGFQADGIYLNGLRSISNNDVDPYGLERVEAMRGPASVLYGQNAPGGVIGLVTKRPTEKPVHEVQLQGGNFDRKGGAFDFGGPVTEDKTLLYRFTGLLRDGYTSIDFSKERRAFLSGALTWRPTAATEITAFSIYQKDNFVANYGLPAQGTVLPNPNGRIPYTRFLGEPNFSHRSRELAAVGYNLEHRATDNLTFRQNLQYVHDGYTTDDIAPSGLRADLRTLDREAYRSRFTWDTFAIDNQAELKATTGALQHTVLFGVDYRWRKSAETGTYDGVVGPLDVFAPVYGSPVFIPADNYGPRQTQNFTGIYLQDQIKLDRWILTLGGRYDWSDPKTTDIFDLSGRVTTQDDRAFTKRAGLGYEFDNGVVPYISYSESFVPTSGTAFDGSPFKPTTGTQYEAGIKYQPKDMNLRMTAAIYDLRQQNVLTADPDHPGRSIQTGEIASRGFEFEAVASLTSNFNLTAAYTYNDTKVTKSNTANLGKRPVTRPPHLVALWGDYTIREGALNGLGFGAGVRYVAASAGDTLNTFDAPAYTLVDAMIRYEIDNWRFSVNATNLFDKQYIAGCFSLTQCNVGRGRTVIGTASYRW
;
A
#
# COMPACT_ATOMS: atom_id res chain seq x y z
N MET A 1 13.48 -54.17 -17.26
CA MET A 1 14.29 -54.64 -16.11
C MET A 1 13.72 -53.95 -14.88
N SER A 2 13.02 -54.69 -14.05
CA SER A 2 12.29 -54.20 -12.87
C SER A 2 13.16 -54.41 -11.63
N LEU A 3 13.26 -53.41 -10.73
CA LEU A 3 13.59 -53.50 -9.29
C LEU A 3 13.54 -52.06 -8.69
N PRO A 4 13.34 -51.87 -7.38
CA PRO A 4 12.20 -51.13 -6.84
C PRO A 4 12.57 -49.87 -6.02
N LEU A 5 11.55 -49.03 -5.81
CA LEU A 5 11.58 -47.81 -4.98
C LEU A 5 11.51 -48.16 -3.48
N THR A 6 12.48 -47.65 -2.72
CA THR A 6 12.49 -47.66 -1.25
C THR A 6 11.81 -46.41 -0.67
N SER A 7 11.13 -46.64 0.45
CA SER A 7 10.25 -45.77 1.23
C SER A 7 10.77 -44.38 1.57
N ALA A 8 9.97 -43.35 1.27
CA ALA A 8 10.05 -42.04 1.92
C ALA A 8 9.41 -42.11 3.32
N ALA A 9 10.12 -41.59 4.32
CA ALA A 9 9.62 -41.43 5.67
C ALA A 9 8.42 -40.48 5.71
N ALA A 10 7.38 -40.85 6.46
CA ALA A 10 6.18 -40.08 6.66
C ALA A 10 6.49 -38.68 7.22
N ALA A 11 5.96 -37.64 6.58
CA ALA A 11 5.92 -36.29 7.11
C ALA A 11 5.09 -36.28 8.41
N ALA A 12 5.68 -35.76 9.48
CA ALA A 12 4.96 -35.51 10.73
C ALA A 12 3.83 -34.50 10.46
N ALA A 13 2.60 -34.87 10.79
CA ALA A 13 1.46 -33.97 10.77
C ALA A 13 1.69 -32.83 11.79
N PHE A 14 1.48 -31.58 11.38
CA PHE A 14 1.39 -30.46 12.31
C PHE A 14 0.26 -30.71 13.32
N PRO A 15 0.46 -30.49 14.63
CA PRO A 15 -0.63 -30.60 15.59
C PRO A 15 -1.71 -29.56 15.26
N ALA A 16 -2.98 -29.96 15.37
CA ALA A 16 -4.12 -29.07 15.17
C ALA A 16 -4.02 -27.86 16.12
N ALA A 17 -4.26 -26.65 15.60
CA ALA A 17 -4.22 -25.42 16.38
C ALA A 17 -5.19 -25.50 17.57
N VAL A 18 -4.68 -25.31 18.79
CA VAL A 18 -5.49 -25.26 20.01
C VAL A 18 -6.33 -23.98 20.00
N GLU A 19 -7.66 -24.11 20.18
CA GLU A 19 -8.53 -22.94 20.33
C GLU A 19 -8.11 -22.11 21.57
N PRO A 20 -7.83 -20.79 21.44
CA PRO A 20 -7.29 -19.99 22.54
C PRO A 20 -8.22 -19.84 23.76
N ALA A 21 -9.52 -19.62 23.55
CA ALA A 21 -10.46 -19.35 24.64
C ALA A 21 -10.59 -20.50 25.68
N PRO A 22 -10.77 -21.78 25.29
CA PRO A 22 -10.74 -22.90 26.24
C PRO A 22 -9.42 -22.97 27.03
N ALA A 23 -8.28 -22.77 26.37
CA ALA A 23 -6.97 -22.84 26.99
C ALA A 23 -6.77 -21.70 28.01
N ILE A 24 -7.24 -20.49 27.71
CA ILE A 24 -7.19 -19.36 28.66
C ILE A 24 -8.00 -19.64 29.92
N VAL A 25 -9.21 -20.18 29.79
CA VAL A 25 -10.06 -20.54 30.95
C VAL A 25 -9.46 -21.71 31.74
N ALA A 26 -8.80 -22.66 31.07
CA ALA A 26 -8.05 -23.72 31.74
C ALA A 26 -6.86 -23.17 32.55
N ALA A 27 -6.07 -22.26 31.97
CA ALA A 27 -5.00 -21.55 32.68
C ALA A 27 -5.54 -20.76 33.88
N ALA A 28 -6.67 -20.05 33.72
CA ALA A 28 -7.31 -19.32 34.81
C ALA A 28 -7.71 -20.23 35.99
N ARG A 29 -8.19 -21.45 35.70
CA ARG A 29 -8.49 -22.46 36.73
C ARG A 29 -7.24 -22.98 37.44
N LEU A 30 -6.09 -23.05 36.75
CA LEU A 30 -4.81 -23.38 37.35
C LEU A 30 -4.29 -22.26 38.26
N LEU A 31 -4.58 -21.00 37.92
CA LEU A 31 -4.18 -19.83 38.71
C LEU A 31 -5.07 -19.59 39.94
N LEU A 32 -6.36 -19.95 39.88
CA LEU A 32 -7.33 -19.70 40.95
C LEU A 32 -6.88 -20.18 42.35
N PRO A 33 -6.37 -21.43 42.55
CA PRO A 33 -5.91 -21.89 43.87
C PRO A 33 -4.80 -21.02 44.48
N HIS A 34 -4.00 -20.33 43.67
CA HIS A 34 -2.99 -19.41 44.17
C HIS A 34 -3.62 -18.14 44.73
N LEU A 35 -4.61 -17.57 44.04
CA LEU A 35 -5.40 -16.45 44.55
C LEU A 35 -6.16 -16.81 45.83
N GLU A 36 -6.71 -18.02 45.91
CA GLU A 36 -7.40 -18.54 47.10
C GLU A 36 -6.50 -18.61 48.34
N ARG A 37 -5.22 -18.94 48.14
CA ARG A 37 -4.20 -18.95 49.20
C ARG A 37 -3.61 -17.57 49.51
N GLY A 38 -4.04 -16.51 48.81
CA GLY A 38 -3.46 -15.18 48.92
C GLY A 38 -2.02 -15.10 48.41
N GLN A 39 -1.62 -16.02 47.53
CA GLN A 39 -0.28 -16.04 46.92
C GLN A 39 -0.25 -15.09 45.73
N ARG A 40 0.86 -14.34 45.60
CA ARG A 40 1.11 -13.49 44.44
C ARG A 40 1.43 -14.35 43.22
N ILE A 41 0.73 -14.11 42.11
CA ILE A 41 1.01 -14.72 40.82
C ILE A 41 2.20 -13.99 40.20
N ASP A 42 3.34 -14.69 40.07
CA ASP A 42 4.51 -14.19 39.37
C ASP A 42 4.55 -14.70 37.91
N ALA A 43 5.54 -14.22 37.15
CA ALA A 43 5.69 -14.59 35.75
C ALA A 43 5.99 -16.09 35.55
N ALA A 44 6.60 -16.76 36.52
CA ALA A 44 6.93 -18.18 36.42
C ALA A 44 5.66 -19.04 36.61
N MET A 45 4.85 -18.73 37.63
CA MET A 45 3.55 -19.38 37.84
C MET A 45 2.62 -19.16 36.65
N LEU A 46 2.59 -17.93 36.12
CA LEU A 46 1.77 -17.61 34.96
C LEU A 46 2.22 -18.38 33.71
N ARG A 47 3.53 -18.41 33.43
CA ARG A 47 4.07 -19.17 32.29
C ARG A 47 3.75 -20.67 32.42
N ALA A 48 3.94 -21.26 33.60
CA ALA A 48 3.64 -22.67 33.82
C ALA A 48 2.15 -23.01 33.62
N ALA A 49 1.24 -22.15 34.09
CA ALA A 49 -0.20 -22.32 33.87
C ALA A 49 -0.57 -22.23 32.38
N MET A 50 0.04 -21.30 31.64
CA MET A 50 -0.20 -21.12 30.22
C MET A 50 0.36 -22.28 29.38
N GLU A 51 1.61 -22.71 29.64
CA GLU A 51 2.22 -23.86 28.96
C GLU A 51 1.42 -25.15 29.19
N THR A 52 0.93 -25.36 30.41
CA THR A 52 0.08 -26.51 30.74
C THR A 52 -1.25 -26.46 29.97
N ALA A 53 -1.84 -25.28 29.81
CA ALA A 53 -3.15 -25.12 29.18
C ALA A 53 -3.11 -25.12 27.65
N PHE A 54 -2.03 -24.58 27.06
CA PHE A 54 -1.84 -24.50 25.60
C PHE A 54 -1.07 -25.71 25.03
N GLY A 55 -0.37 -26.47 25.88
CA GLY A 55 0.46 -27.60 25.46
C GLY A 55 1.72 -27.21 24.69
N ALA A 56 2.09 -25.93 24.69
CA ALA A 56 3.22 -25.36 23.97
C ALA A 56 3.81 -24.15 24.71
N SER A 57 5.09 -23.85 24.48
CA SER A 57 5.79 -22.71 25.10
C SER A 57 5.49 -21.38 24.39
N ASP A 58 5.77 -20.27 25.07
CA ASP A 58 5.75 -18.94 24.43
C ASP A 58 6.84 -18.79 23.36
N ALA A 59 7.95 -19.54 23.47
CA ALA A 59 9.03 -19.57 22.48
C ALA A 59 8.65 -20.30 21.17
N ASP A 60 7.73 -21.27 21.25
CA ASP A 60 7.22 -22.00 20.08
C ASP A 60 6.03 -21.29 19.41
N GLY A 61 5.66 -20.09 19.89
CA GLY A 61 4.52 -19.34 19.38
C GLY A 61 3.15 -19.89 19.81
N GLY A 62 3.10 -20.78 20.81
CA GLY A 62 1.85 -21.41 21.26
C GLY A 62 0.87 -20.45 21.95
N TRP A 63 1.38 -19.39 22.59
CA TRP A 63 0.60 -18.33 23.22
C TRP A 63 1.48 -17.07 23.42
N ASN A 64 0.85 -15.92 23.67
CA ASN A 64 1.58 -14.67 23.96
C ASN A 64 1.22 -14.10 25.35
N TRP A 65 2.04 -13.16 25.84
CA TRP A 65 1.89 -12.63 27.19
C TRP A 65 0.61 -11.83 27.44
N LYS A 66 -0.05 -11.29 26.40
CA LYS A 66 -1.36 -10.65 26.55
C LYS A 66 -2.43 -11.69 26.85
N THR A 67 -2.41 -12.81 26.13
CA THR A 67 -3.30 -13.96 26.39
C THR A 67 -3.13 -14.48 27.82
N ALA A 68 -1.91 -14.43 28.36
CA ALA A 68 -1.64 -14.76 29.76
C ALA A 68 -2.27 -13.77 30.75
N TYR A 69 -2.30 -12.47 30.43
CA TYR A 69 -3.01 -11.48 31.25
C TYR A 69 -4.53 -11.68 31.22
N ASP A 70 -5.11 -12.08 30.07
CA ASP A 70 -6.54 -12.44 30.00
C ASP A 70 -6.86 -13.65 30.91
N ALA A 71 -5.92 -14.59 31.09
CA ALA A 71 -6.06 -15.68 32.06
C ALA A 71 -6.02 -15.19 33.53
N CYS A 72 -5.22 -14.17 33.84
CA CYS A 72 -5.22 -13.53 35.16
C CYS A 72 -6.55 -12.81 35.46
N GLU A 73 -7.12 -12.12 34.47
CA GLU A 73 -8.42 -11.47 34.59
C GLU A 73 -9.54 -12.50 34.78
N ALA A 74 -9.55 -13.57 33.97
CA ALA A 74 -10.48 -14.69 34.13
C ALA A 74 -10.36 -15.38 35.51
N ALA A 75 -9.14 -15.54 36.04
CA ALA A 75 -8.92 -16.09 37.38
C ALA A 75 -9.51 -15.19 38.48
N THR A 76 -9.45 -13.87 38.28
CA THR A 76 -10.07 -12.88 39.18
C THR A 76 -11.58 -12.98 39.17
N ILE A 77 -12.20 -13.19 38.00
CA ILE A 77 -13.65 -13.41 37.87
C ILE A 77 -14.07 -14.68 38.61
N LEU A 78 -13.34 -15.79 38.41
CA LEU A 78 -13.60 -17.05 39.11
C LEU A 78 -13.48 -16.88 40.63
N PHE A 79 -12.47 -16.15 41.10
CA PHE A 79 -12.28 -15.82 42.52
C PHE A 79 -13.45 -14.99 43.06
N LEU A 80 -13.83 -13.91 42.37
CA LEU A 80 -14.92 -13.02 42.79
C LEU A 80 -16.27 -13.71 42.76
N ARG A 81 -16.53 -14.61 41.81
CA ARG A 81 -17.77 -15.40 41.80
C ARG A 81 -17.85 -16.32 43.03
N LYS A 82 -16.74 -16.93 43.42
CA LYS A 82 -16.68 -17.87 44.56
C LYS A 82 -16.70 -17.15 45.91
N TYR A 83 -15.94 -16.07 46.08
CA TYR A 83 -15.73 -15.40 47.36
C TYR A 83 -16.42 -14.04 47.49
N GLY A 84 -16.84 -13.43 46.39
CA GLY A 84 -17.48 -12.10 46.36
C GLY A 84 -18.73 -11.96 47.24
N PRO A 85 -19.66 -12.94 47.28
CA PRO A 85 -20.79 -12.89 48.21
C PRO A 85 -20.35 -12.85 49.68
N ALA A 86 -19.37 -13.68 50.06
CA ALA A 86 -18.81 -13.69 51.41
C ALA A 86 -18.04 -12.40 51.73
N MET A 87 -17.29 -11.86 50.75
CA MET A 87 -16.61 -10.56 50.88
C MET A 87 -17.61 -9.44 51.13
N ARG A 88 -18.73 -9.39 50.39
CA ARG A 88 -19.78 -8.38 50.59
C ARG A 88 -20.48 -8.53 51.93
N ALA A 89 -20.82 -9.75 52.34
CA ALA A 89 -21.40 -10.02 53.65
C ALA A 89 -20.47 -9.58 54.79
N LYS A 90 -19.15 -9.77 54.62
CA LYS A 90 -18.14 -9.39 55.62
C LYS A 90 -17.80 -7.89 55.62
N ALA A 91 -17.84 -7.23 54.48
CA ALA A 91 -17.46 -5.82 54.36
C ALA A 91 -18.44 -4.89 55.11
N ALA A 92 -19.73 -5.23 55.17
CA ALA A 92 -20.81 -4.44 55.80
C ALA A 92 -21.02 -3.00 55.26
N SER A 93 -20.07 -2.43 54.50
CA SER A 93 -20.15 -1.16 53.80
C SER A 93 -19.29 -1.17 52.54
N SER A 94 -19.58 -0.29 51.58
CA SER A 94 -18.81 -0.15 50.34
C SER A 94 -17.37 0.30 50.59
N ALA A 95 -17.13 1.15 51.59
CA ALA A 95 -15.80 1.62 51.98
C ALA A 95 -14.87 0.47 52.45
N VAL A 96 -15.41 -0.58 53.07
CA VAL A 96 -14.62 -1.73 53.55
C VAL A 96 -14.41 -2.77 52.46
N MET A 97 -15.28 -2.83 51.45
CA MET A 97 -15.15 -3.72 50.30
C MET A 97 -13.97 -3.31 49.40
N LEU A 98 -13.75 -2.02 49.21
CA LEU A 98 -12.72 -1.48 48.32
C LEU A 98 -11.29 -1.97 48.66
N PRO A 99 -10.80 -1.91 49.91
CA PRO A 99 -9.50 -2.46 50.27
C PRO A 99 -9.36 -3.97 50.03
N MET A 100 -10.45 -4.74 50.18
CA MET A 100 -10.42 -6.18 49.92
C MET A 100 -10.23 -6.45 48.42
N LEU A 101 -10.93 -5.71 47.57
CA LEU A 101 -10.78 -5.77 46.11
C LEU A 101 -9.41 -5.29 45.63
N ALA A 102 -8.90 -4.20 46.21
CA ALA A 102 -7.55 -3.70 45.94
C ALA A 102 -6.50 -4.75 46.30
N LYS A 103 -6.65 -5.44 47.43
CA LYS A 103 -5.75 -6.52 47.84
C LYS A 103 -5.71 -7.66 46.82
N VAL A 104 -6.85 -8.09 46.28
CA VAL A 104 -6.89 -9.11 45.21
C VAL A 104 -6.13 -8.62 43.98
N ALA A 105 -6.34 -7.37 43.54
CA ALA A 105 -5.62 -6.80 42.40
C ALA A 105 -4.09 -6.74 42.62
N THR A 106 -3.61 -6.57 43.86
CA THR A 106 -2.16 -6.57 44.16
C THR A 106 -1.49 -7.94 43.98
N LEU A 107 -2.26 -9.04 44.06
CA LEU A 107 -1.75 -10.40 43.85
C LEU A 107 -1.45 -10.72 42.40
N LEU A 108 -1.95 -9.91 41.46
CA LEU A 108 -1.76 -10.10 40.02
C LEU A 108 -0.49 -9.39 39.49
N PRO A 109 0.13 -9.93 38.43
CA PRO A 109 1.23 -9.26 37.75
C PRO A 109 0.78 -7.96 37.08
N THR A 110 1.72 -7.04 36.89
CA THR A 110 1.48 -5.84 36.07
C THR A 110 1.49 -6.21 34.59
N HIS A 111 0.56 -5.67 33.80
CA HIS A 111 0.50 -5.90 32.36
C HIS A 111 1.60 -5.12 31.63
N THR A 112 2.82 -5.66 31.58
CA THR A 112 4.02 -4.99 31.04
C THR A 112 4.27 -5.23 29.55
N ARG A 113 3.52 -6.16 28.93
CA ARG A 113 3.68 -6.54 27.51
C ARG A 113 2.37 -6.27 26.75
N ARG A 114 2.46 -5.65 25.57
CA ARG A 114 1.32 -5.25 24.74
C ARG A 114 1.25 -6.10 23.47
N SER A 115 0.04 -6.43 23.02
CA SER A 115 -0.20 -7.05 21.71
C SER A 115 -0.64 -5.99 20.72
N GLU A 116 -0.34 -6.22 19.43
CA GLU A 116 -0.73 -5.31 18.33
C GLU A 116 -2.25 -5.03 18.32
N GLU A 117 -3.09 -6.05 18.57
CA GLU A 117 -4.57 -5.90 18.66
C GLU A 117 -5.01 -5.01 19.84
N SER A 118 -4.34 -5.12 21.00
CA SER A 118 -4.68 -4.29 22.17
C SER A 118 -4.19 -2.85 22.04
N GLU A 119 -3.08 -2.62 21.31
CA GLU A 119 -2.61 -1.27 20.97
C GLU A 119 -3.50 -0.61 19.91
N ALA A 120 -3.96 -1.38 18.92
CA ALA A 120 -4.85 -0.90 17.86
C ALA A 120 -6.24 -0.53 18.40
N LEU A 121 -6.84 -1.35 19.26
CA LEU A 121 -8.20 -1.13 19.77
C LEU A 121 -8.26 -0.32 21.07
N GLN A 122 -7.10 0.03 21.67
CA GLN A 122 -7.00 0.65 23.00
C GLN A 122 -7.85 -0.04 24.09
N GLN A 123 -7.98 -1.36 23.99
CA GLN A 123 -8.82 -2.13 24.90
C GLN A 123 -8.06 -2.48 26.17
N PHE A 124 -8.19 -1.64 27.20
CA PHE A 124 -7.73 -1.94 28.55
C PHE A 124 -8.90 -2.41 29.40
N SER A 125 -8.75 -3.56 30.06
CA SER A 125 -9.73 -4.02 31.03
C SER A 125 -9.78 -3.07 32.23
N THR A 126 -10.97 -2.87 32.79
CA THR A 126 -11.16 -1.98 33.93
C THR A 126 -10.63 -2.62 35.22
N PRO A 127 -9.73 -1.97 35.96
CA PRO A 127 -9.31 -2.45 37.28
C PRO A 127 -10.50 -2.63 38.20
N ILE A 128 -10.58 -3.78 38.87
CA ILE A 128 -11.71 -4.13 39.76
C ILE A 128 -12.08 -3.03 40.78
N PRO A 129 -11.14 -2.33 41.44
CA PRO A 129 -11.48 -1.19 42.31
C PRO A 129 -12.29 -0.09 41.59
N LEU A 130 -11.85 0.32 40.40
CA LEU A 130 -12.54 1.35 39.61
C LEU A 130 -13.88 0.84 39.07
N GLY A 131 -13.92 -0.43 38.63
CA GLY A 131 -15.17 -1.08 38.24
C GLY A 131 -16.20 -1.12 39.38
N TYR A 132 -15.75 -1.30 40.63
CA TYR A 132 -16.62 -1.28 41.80
C TYR A 132 -17.20 0.12 42.05
N ALA A 133 -16.40 1.18 41.92
CA ALA A 133 -16.90 2.55 41.96
C ALA A 133 -17.94 2.83 40.86
N ALA A 134 -17.70 2.33 39.63
CA ALA A 134 -18.66 2.46 38.53
C ALA A 134 -19.97 1.70 38.78
N SER A 135 -19.90 0.50 39.35
CA SER A 135 -21.07 -0.26 39.79
C SER A 135 -21.88 0.45 40.89
N LEU A 136 -21.21 1.14 41.82
CA LEU A 136 -21.87 1.95 42.85
C LEU A 136 -22.55 3.19 42.26
N ALA A 137 -21.88 3.90 41.34
CA ALA A 137 -22.47 5.03 40.63
C ALA A 137 -23.70 4.64 39.81
N ALA A 138 -23.68 3.42 39.25
CA ALA A 138 -24.79 2.84 38.51
C ALA A 138 -25.97 2.43 39.42
N ALA A 139 -25.78 2.33 40.74
CA ALA A 139 -26.79 1.90 41.71
C ALA A 139 -27.56 0.64 41.26
N ILE A 140 -26.80 -0.41 40.95
CA ILE A 140 -27.31 -1.69 40.45
C ILE A 140 -28.04 -2.46 41.55
N THR A 141 -29.21 -3.01 41.23
CA THR A 141 -30.07 -3.83 42.08
C THR A 141 -30.33 -5.20 41.44
N PRO A 142 -30.82 -6.19 42.20
CA PRO A 142 -31.21 -7.49 41.63
C PRO A 142 -32.34 -7.44 40.59
N ALA A 143 -33.08 -6.33 40.51
CA ALA A 143 -34.14 -6.13 39.52
C ALA A 143 -33.59 -5.64 38.16
N ASP A 144 -32.31 -5.29 38.09
CA ASP A 144 -31.73 -4.68 36.89
C ASP A 144 -31.33 -5.71 35.83
N VAL A 145 -31.48 -5.28 34.56
CA VAL A 145 -30.82 -5.88 33.42
C VAL A 145 -29.66 -4.95 33.03
N VAL A 146 -28.43 -5.44 33.18
CA VAL A 146 -27.21 -4.68 32.94
C VAL A 146 -26.62 -5.08 31.59
N LEU A 147 -26.50 -4.10 30.69
CA LEU A 147 -25.76 -4.22 29.44
C LEU A 147 -24.32 -3.76 29.64
N GLU A 148 -23.37 -4.66 29.36
CA GLU A 148 -21.96 -4.30 29.18
C GLU A 148 -21.64 -4.41 27.67
N PRO A 149 -21.62 -3.28 26.94
CA PRO A 149 -21.51 -3.29 25.49
C PRO A 149 -20.09 -3.61 24.99
N SER A 150 -19.07 -3.53 25.85
CA SER A 150 -17.67 -3.80 25.53
C SER A 150 -17.01 -4.53 26.69
N ALA A 151 -17.36 -5.82 26.83
CA ALA A 151 -17.22 -6.54 28.08
C ALA A 151 -15.79 -7.03 28.43
N GLY A 152 -14.87 -7.00 27.47
CA GLY A 152 -13.52 -7.52 27.64
C GLY A 152 -13.57 -8.97 28.13
N THR A 153 -12.87 -9.25 29.23
CA THR A 153 -12.91 -10.57 29.89
C THR A 153 -14.07 -10.70 30.89
N GLY A 154 -14.78 -9.62 31.22
CA GLY A 154 -15.94 -9.60 32.12
C GLY A 154 -15.70 -9.07 33.54
N LEU A 155 -14.68 -8.22 33.75
CA LEU A 155 -14.38 -7.65 35.07
C LEU A 155 -15.45 -6.65 35.58
N LEU A 156 -16.18 -5.96 34.70
CA LEU A 156 -17.35 -5.16 35.12
C LEU A 156 -18.59 -6.05 35.25
N ALA A 157 -18.81 -6.98 34.32
CA ALA A 157 -19.89 -7.97 34.37
C ALA A 157 -19.96 -8.70 35.71
N ILE A 158 -18.83 -9.18 36.25
CA ILE A 158 -18.84 -9.90 37.53
C ILE A 158 -19.32 -9.04 38.71
N LEU A 159 -19.12 -7.72 38.67
CA LEU A 159 -19.59 -6.81 39.72
C LEU A 159 -21.10 -6.61 39.64
N ALA A 160 -21.66 -6.54 38.43
CA ALA A 160 -23.10 -6.52 38.20
C ALA A 160 -23.77 -7.87 38.56
N GLU A 161 -23.15 -9.00 38.19
CA GLU A 161 -23.59 -10.36 38.60
C GLU A 161 -23.61 -10.48 40.11
N LEU A 162 -22.56 -9.97 40.79
CA LEU A 162 -22.52 -9.93 42.24
C LEU A 162 -23.70 -9.11 42.78
N ALA A 163 -24.00 -7.93 42.23
CA ALA A 163 -25.17 -7.14 42.62
C ALA A 163 -26.54 -7.85 42.39
N GLY A 164 -26.54 -9.02 41.76
CA GLY A 164 -27.72 -9.86 41.51
C GLY A 164 -28.43 -9.51 40.21
N ALA A 165 -27.83 -8.67 39.36
CA ALA A 165 -28.44 -8.24 38.11
C ALA A 165 -28.36 -9.33 37.03
N THR A 166 -29.29 -9.27 36.09
CA THR A 166 -29.25 -10.08 34.88
C THR A 166 -28.31 -9.44 33.87
N LEU A 167 -27.40 -10.21 33.29
CA LEU A 167 -26.37 -9.69 32.38
C LEU A 167 -26.71 -9.86 30.90
N VAL A 168 -26.43 -8.82 30.13
CA VAL A 168 -26.36 -8.84 28.67
C VAL A 168 -24.94 -8.42 28.29
N LEU A 169 -24.20 -9.32 27.66
CA LEU A 169 -22.80 -9.12 27.34
C LEU A 169 -22.59 -8.95 25.84
N ASN A 170 -21.71 -8.03 25.47
CA ASN A 170 -21.24 -7.85 24.10
C ASN A 170 -19.72 -7.67 24.10
N GLU A 171 -19.01 -8.41 23.26
CA GLU A 171 -17.57 -8.29 23.07
C GLU A 171 -17.21 -8.60 21.62
N LEU A 172 -16.46 -7.69 21.01
CA LEU A 172 -16.09 -7.77 19.60
C LEU A 172 -14.98 -8.81 19.36
N SER A 173 -14.02 -8.95 20.28
CA SER A 173 -12.91 -9.89 20.14
C SER A 173 -13.41 -11.33 20.27
N ASP A 174 -13.22 -12.14 19.22
CA ASP A 174 -13.67 -13.53 19.17
C ASP A 174 -13.12 -14.38 20.33
N THR A 175 -11.86 -14.13 20.72
CA THR A 175 -11.21 -14.83 21.83
C THR A 175 -11.83 -14.45 23.16
N ARG A 176 -12.04 -13.15 23.42
CA ARG A 176 -12.62 -12.67 24.68
C ARG A 176 -14.11 -12.99 24.80
N ALA A 177 -14.88 -12.87 23.72
CA ALA A 177 -16.25 -13.38 23.67
C ALA A 177 -16.30 -14.88 23.98
N GLY A 178 -15.35 -15.67 23.44
CA GLY A 178 -15.22 -17.09 23.77
C GLY A 178 -14.85 -17.37 25.24
N ILE A 179 -14.13 -16.47 25.91
CA ILE A 179 -13.88 -16.53 27.37
C ILE A 179 -15.18 -16.22 28.12
N LEU A 180 -15.89 -15.16 27.75
CA LEU A 180 -17.17 -14.76 28.34
C LEU A 180 -18.20 -15.89 28.25
N ASP A 181 -18.35 -16.53 27.10
CA ASP A 181 -19.29 -17.65 26.89
C ASP A 181 -19.01 -18.85 27.82
N ARG A 182 -17.77 -18.97 28.30
CA ARG A 182 -17.31 -20.04 29.21
C ARG A 182 -17.35 -19.62 30.69
N LEU A 183 -17.15 -18.34 30.98
CA LEU A 183 -17.24 -17.81 32.33
C LEU A 183 -18.69 -17.50 32.72
N PHE A 184 -19.50 -16.94 31.83
CA PHE A 184 -20.89 -16.53 32.06
C PHE A 184 -21.84 -17.39 31.21
N GLU A 185 -21.93 -18.67 31.53
CA GLU A 185 -22.67 -19.68 30.74
C GLU A 185 -24.14 -19.31 30.46
N TYR A 186 -24.77 -18.55 31.37
CA TYR A 186 -26.17 -18.13 31.26
C TYR A 186 -26.37 -16.78 30.54
N SER A 187 -25.28 -16.10 30.17
CA SER A 187 -25.27 -14.80 29.50
C SER A 187 -24.26 -14.81 28.35
N PRO A 188 -24.53 -15.55 27.26
CA PRO A 188 -23.63 -15.62 26.11
C PRO A 188 -23.38 -14.24 25.51
N ALA A 189 -22.14 -13.99 25.10
CA ALA A 189 -21.75 -12.70 24.57
C ALA A 189 -22.19 -12.54 23.11
N THR A 190 -22.81 -11.40 22.81
CA THR A 190 -22.99 -10.92 21.44
C THR A 190 -21.67 -10.32 20.91
N ARG A 191 -21.54 -10.17 19.58
CA ARG A 191 -20.28 -9.74 18.92
C ARG A 191 -20.50 -8.54 18.00
N PHE A 192 -21.31 -7.59 18.43
CA PHE A 192 -21.62 -6.37 17.67
C PHE A 192 -20.61 -5.26 17.99
N ASP A 193 -20.42 -4.33 17.05
CA ASP A 193 -19.74 -3.08 17.36
C ASP A 193 -20.62 -2.26 18.32
N ALA A 194 -20.05 -1.90 19.47
CA ALA A 194 -20.75 -1.19 20.52
C ALA A 194 -21.13 0.25 20.11
N ALA A 195 -20.51 0.82 19.08
CA ALA A 195 -20.94 2.08 18.47
C ALA A 195 -22.33 1.99 17.81
N ASN A 196 -22.79 0.77 17.46
CA ASN A 196 -24.08 0.49 16.82
C ASN A 196 -24.90 -0.52 17.64
N ILE A 197 -24.71 -0.54 18.97
CA ILE A 197 -25.34 -1.55 19.83
C ILE A 197 -26.87 -1.44 19.84
N ASP A 198 -27.41 -0.22 19.75
CA ASP A 198 -28.86 -0.01 19.68
C ASP A 198 -29.46 -0.62 18.41
N ASP A 199 -28.75 -0.49 17.28
CA ASP A 199 -29.19 -0.96 15.98
C ASP A 199 -29.16 -2.49 15.86
N HIS A 200 -28.20 -3.14 16.52
CA HIS A 200 -27.92 -4.58 16.31
C HIS A 200 -28.42 -5.50 17.42
N LEU A 201 -28.49 -5.01 18.65
CA LEU A 201 -28.97 -5.84 19.77
C LEU A 201 -30.48 -6.10 19.61
N ASP A 202 -30.91 -7.35 19.85
CA ASP A 202 -32.32 -7.75 19.72
C ASP A 202 -33.24 -6.80 20.48
N THR A 203 -34.18 -6.15 19.80
CA THR A 203 -35.05 -5.08 20.36
C THR A 203 -35.86 -5.50 21.59
N ARG A 204 -35.96 -6.81 21.87
CA ARG A 204 -36.56 -7.35 23.10
C ARG A 204 -35.64 -7.25 24.32
N ILE A 205 -34.36 -6.98 24.12
CA ILE A 205 -33.37 -6.75 25.16
C ILE A 205 -33.37 -5.25 25.49
N VAL A 206 -34.01 -4.91 26.62
CA VAL A 206 -34.13 -3.54 27.11
C VAL A 206 -33.44 -3.46 28.46
N PRO A 207 -32.17 -3.01 28.53
CA PRO A 207 -31.43 -2.90 29.77
C PRO A 207 -31.93 -1.73 30.61
N SER A 208 -31.95 -1.88 31.92
CA SER A 208 -32.21 -0.79 32.86
C SER A 208 -30.95 0.01 33.20
N VAL A 209 -29.78 -0.61 33.01
CA VAL A 209 -28.46 -0.03 33.29
C VAL A 209 -27.49 -0.38 32.16
N VAL A 210 -26.68 0.59 31.74
CA VAL A 210 -25.49 0.37 30.93
C VAL A 210 -24.26 0.65 31.78
N LEU A 211 -23.31 -0.28 31.81
CA LEU A 211 -22.01 -0.11 32.47
C LEU A 211 -20.92 -0.35 31.42
N MET A 212 -20.09 0.64 31.14
CA MET A 212 -19.17 0.55 30.00
C MET A 212 -17.82 1.23 30.22
N ASN A 213 -16.79 0.66 29.60
CA ASN A 213 -15.48 1.28 29.38
C ASN A 213 -15.22 1.32 27.86
N PRO A 214 -15.83 2.29 27.14
CA PRO A 214 -15.66 2.38 25.69
C PRO A 214 -14.19 2.65 25.33
N PRO A 215 -13.76 2.22 24.13
CA PRO A 215 -12.45 2.59 23.62
C PRO A 215 -12.28 4.12 23.55
N PHE A 216 -11.11 4.63 23.98
CA PHE A 216 -10.85 6.07 24.07
C PHE A 216 -10.62 6.74 22.71
N SER A 217 -10.34 5.95 21.65
CA SER A 217 -10.19 6.50 20.30
C SER A 217 -10.40 5.48 19.17
N ALA A 218 -10.98 4.31 19.42
CA ALA A 218 -11.13 3.25 18.40
C ALA A 218 -12.61 2.91 18.19
N ILE A 219 -13.00 2.65 16.95
CA ILE A 219 -14.27 2.02 16.57
C ILE A 219 -13.91 0.69 15.90
N ALA A 220 -14.75 -0.33 16.02
CA ALA A 220 -14.54 -1.60 15.34
C ALA A 220 -14.33 -1.36 13.83
N HIS A 221 -13.31 -1.98 13.24
CA HIS A 221 -13.01 -1.89 11.81
C HIS A 221 -12.66 -0.49 11.30
N VAL A 222 -12.02 0.35 12.11
CA VAL A 222 -11.44 1.64 11.67
C VAL A 222 -10.02 1.79 12.25
N ASP A 223 -8.97 1.76 11.41
CA ASP A 223 -7.56 1.84 11.84
C ASP A 223 -7.07 3.25 12.26
N ARG A 224 -7.99 4.22 12.41
CA ARG A 224 -7.66 5.59 12.85
C ARG A 224 -8.15 5.88 14.26
N ARG A 225 -7.41 6.71 15.00
CA ARG A 225 -7.95 7.43 16.16
C ARG A 225 -9.13 8.32 15.72
N MET A 226 -10.37 7.88 15.94
CA MET A 226 -11.55 8.73 15.78
C MET A 226 -11.75 9.51 17.07
N THR A 227 -11.74 10.84 16.96
CA THR A 227 -11.92 11.72 18.13
C THR A 227 -13.27 11.47 18.81
N ASP A 228 -14.33 11.16 18.05
CA ASP A 228 -15.70 10.96 18.51
C ASP A 228 -16.09 9.49 18.82
N ALA A 229 -15.14 8.54 18.78
CA ALA A 229 -15.41 7.12 19.01
C ALA A 229 -16.14 6.88 20.35
N THR A 230 -15.61 7.47 21.42
CA THR A 230 -16.21 7.38 22.76
C THR A 230 -17.62 7.96 22.78
N LEU A 231 -17.87 9.08 22.10
CA LEU A 231 -19.18 9.73 22.04
C LEU A 231 -20.21 8.83 21.35
N ARG A 232 -19.86 8.17 20.23
CA ARG A 232 -20.78 7.27 19.50
C ARG A 232 -21.19 6.06 20.32
N HIS A 233 -20.23 5.44 20.99
CA HIS A 233 -20.50 4.32 21.90
C HIS A 233 -21.44 4.73 23.04
N VAL A 234 -21.16 5.88 23.68
CA VAL A 234 -22.02 6.40 24.76
C VAL A 234 -23.41 6.76 24.22
N ALA A 235 -23.51 7.40 23.06
CA ALA A 235 -24.79 7.80 22.46
C ALA A 235 -25.65 6.59 22.05
N SER A 236 -25.04 5.58 21.41
CA SER A 236 -25.72 4.33 21.03
C SER A 236 -26.18 3.55 22.25
N ALA A 237 -25.33 3.39 23.27
CA ALA A 237 -25.71 2.70 24.49
C ALA A 237 -26.77 3.48 25.31
N LEU A 238 -26.72 4.82 25.29
CA LEU A 238 -27.76 5.66 25.90
C LEU A 238 -29.10 5.52 25.17
N ALA A 239 -29.08 5.43 23.84
CA ALA A 239 -30.29 5.22 23.04
C ALA A 239 -30.99 3.89 23.38
N ARG A 240 -30.22 2.90 23.83
CA ARG A 240 -30.73 1.59 24.22
C ARG A 240 -31.46 1.55 25.57
N LEU A 241 -31.24 2.55 26.42
CA LEU A 241 -31.92 2.63 27.71
C LEU A 241 -33.38 3.09 27.54
N PRO A 242 -34.33 2.52 28.31
CA PRO A 242 -35.67 3.10 28.44
C PRO A 242 -35.61 4.41 29.22
N ASP A 243 -36.67 5.22 29.13
CA ASP A 243 -36.79 6.43 29.93
C ASP A 243 -36.64 6.10 31.43
N GLY A 244 -35.77 6.86 32.11
CA GLY A 244 -35.38 6.61 33.49
C GLY A 244 -34.22 5.62 33.70
N GLY A 245 -33.72 4.97 32.64
CA GLY A 245 -32.52 4.13 32.69
C GLY A 245 -31.23 4.91 32.99
N ARG A 246 -30.17 4.23 33.43
CA ARG A 246 -28.89 4.88 33.80
C ARG A 246 -27.69 4.29 33.04
N LEU A 247 -26.84 5.16 32.51
CA LEU A 247 -25.57 4.81 31.88
C LEU A 247 -24.40 5.31 32.73
N VAL A 248 -23.41 4.44 32.97
CA VAL A 248 -22.12 4.81 33.58
C VAL A 248 -20.99 4.46 32.62
N ALA A 249 -20.24 5.47 32.21
CA ALA A 249 -19.12 5.33 31.28
C ALA A 249 -17.78 5.72 31.94
N ILE A 250 -16.78 4.87 31.74
CA ILE A 250 -15.38 5.16 32.04
C ILE A 250 -14.70 5.57 30.74
N THR A 251 -14.20 6.81 30.69
CA THR A 251 -13.67 7.45 29.48
C THR A 251 -12.32 8.11 29.76
N GLY A 252 -11.61 8.60 28.74
CA GLY A 252 -10.39 9.39 28.97
C GLY A 252 -10.72 10.74 29.62
N SER A 253 -9.84 11.26 30.48
CA SER A 253 -10.10 12.48 31.27
C SER A 253 -10.49 13.71 30.43
N SER A 254 -10.00 13.77 29.18
CA SER A 254 -10.28 14.84 28.21
C SER A 254 -11.71 14.84 27.66
N PHE A 255 -12.42 13.71 27.69
CA PHE A 255 -13.82 13.61 27.26
C PHE A 255 -14.75 14.11 28.37
N ALA A 256 -14.88 15.43 28.48
CA ALA A 256 -15.48 16.08 29.63
C ALA A 256 -16.54 17.13 29.22
N PRO A 257 -17.64 17.29 29.98
CA PRO A 257 -18.70 18.26 29.66
C PRO A 257 -18.25 19.73 29.81
N ASP A 258 -17.21 19.97 30.59
CA ASP A 258 -16.55 21.26 30.80
C ASP A 258 -15.39 21.53 29.83
N SER A 259 -15.00 20.54 29.02
CA SER A 259 -13.99 20.71 27.98
C SER A 259 -14.57 21.46 26.78
N ALA A 260 -13.89 22.53 26.34
CA ALA A 260 -14.29 23.29 25.16
C ALA A 260 -14.44 22.43 23.89
N ALA A 261 -13.65 21.35 23.77
CA ALA A 261 -13.71 20.45 22.61
C ALA A 261 -14.94 19.53 22.58
N TRP A 262 -15.54 19.25 23.76
CA TRP A 262 -16.62 18.27 23.90
C TRP A 262 -17.93 18.88 24.39
N ARG A 263 -17.92 20.15 24.81
CA ARG A 263 -19.07 20.83 25.40
C ARG A 263 -20.31 20.74 24.51
N ASP A 264 -20.22 21.10 23.24
CA ASP A 264 -21.36 21.07 22.32
C ASP A 264 -21.92 19.65 22.10
N ALA A 265 -21.04 18.65 22.04
CA ALA A 265 -21.45 17.25 21.94
C ALA A 265 -22.20 16.78 23.19
N PHE A 266 -21.75 17.20 24.37
CA PHE A 266 -22.45 16.94 25.62
C PHE A 266 -23.78 17.70 25.71
N VAL A 267 -23.86 18.93 25.19
CA VAL A 267 -25.14 19.68 25.09
C VAL A 267 -26.14 18.90 24.24
N HIS A 268 -25.71 18.41 23.08
CA HIS A 268 -26.57 17.59 22.21
C HIS A 268 -26.96 16.26 22.88
N LEU A 269 -26.03 15.62 23.59
CA LEU A 269 -26.32 14.41 24.36
C LEU A 269 -27.35 14.68 25.48
N GLN A 270 -27.34 15.90 26.06
CA GLN A 270 -28.31 16.30 27.07
C GLN A 270 -29.75 16.52 26.53
N GLU A 271 -29.93 16.57 25.21
CA GLU A 271 -31.27 16.59 24.60
C GLU A 271 -32.01 15.25 24.77
N ARG A 272 -31.25 14.15 24.94
CA ARG A 272 -31.79 12.79 25.05
C ARG A 272 -31.39 12.07 26.34
N GLY A 273 -30.53 12.67 27.14
CA GLY A 273 -30.12 12.18 28.46
C GLY A 273 -29.80 13.37 29.37
N ARG A 274 -29.41 13.12 30.61
CA ARG A 274 -29.00 14.17 31.54
C ARG A 274 -27.75 13.70 32.25
N VAL A 275 -26.66 14.48 32.10
CA VAL A 275 -25.44 14.22 32.86
C VAL A 275 -25.69 14.60 34.30
N VAL A 276 -25.66 13.62 35.21
CA VAL A 276 -25.93 13.84 36.64
C VAL A 276 -24.67 13.85 37.49
N PHE A 277 -23.56 13.30 36.97
CA PHE A 277 -22.26 13.30 37.63
C PHE A 277 -21.13 13.13 36.60
N SER A 278 -20.02 13.84 36.79
CA SER A 278 -18.79 13.60 36.04
C SER A 278 -17.58 13.98 36.88
N ALA A 279 -16.62 13.09 37.02
CA ALA A 279 -15.39 13.32 37.78
C ALA A 279 -14.18 12.65 37.12
N ALA A 280 -13.06 13.37 37.06
CA ALA A 280 -11.80 12.82 36.58
C ALA A 280 -11.12 12.00 37.70
N VAL A 281 -10.32 11.01 37.32
CA VAL A 281 -9.61 10.07 38.20
C VAL A 281 -8.18 9.93 37.72
N ASP A 282 -7.22 10.09 38.63
CA ASP A 282 -5.79 10.01 38.35
C ASP A 282 -5.43 8.67 37.68
N GLY A 283 -4.61 8.74 36.63
CA GLY A 283 -4.24 7.57 35.84
C GLY A 283 -3.52 6.46 36.61
N ALA A 284 -2.97 6.73 37.81
CA ALA A 284 -2.33 5.73 38.66
C ALA A 284 -3.24 4.54 39.00
N VAL A 285 -4.57 4.72 38.98
CA VAL A 285 -5.53 3.62 39.19
C VAL A 285 -5.44 2.52 38.13
N TYR A 286 -4.94 2.82 36.94
CA TYR A 286 -4.73 1.88 35.83
C TYR A 286 -3.31 1.30 35.76
N ALA A 287 -2.37 1.70 36.63
CA ALA A 287 -0.95 1.35 36.51
C ALA A 287 -0.70 -0.17 36.42
N LYS A 288 -1.49 -0.98 37.14
CA LYS A 288 -1.44 -2.45 37.09
C LYS A 288 -1.84 -3.04 35.73
N HIS A 289 -2.66 -2.32 34.97
CA HIS A 289 -3.16 -2.71 33.65
C HIS A 289 -2.32 -2.10 32.51
N GLY A 290 -1.14 -1.53 32.82
CA GLY A 290 -0.13 -1.14 31.82
C GLY A 290 -0.29 0.26 31.24
N THR A 291 -1.10 1.12 31.88
CA THR A 291 -1.30 2.52 31.49
C THR A 291 -1.47 3.42 32.71
N THR A 292 -1.10 4.69 32.58
CA THR A 292 -1.30 5.74 33.61
C THR A 292 -2.03 6.94 33.00
N ILE A 293 -2.90 6.69 32.03
CA ILE A 293 -3.73 7.73 31.41
C ILE A 293 -4.82 8.12 32.40
N ASP A 294 -4.96 9.42 32.65
CA ASP A 294 -6.05 9.96 33.45
C ASP A 294 -7.41 9.59 32.83
N THR A 295 -8.33 9.13 33.66
CA THR A 295 -9.65 8.68 33.23
C THR A 295 -10.75 9.54 33.84
N ARG A 296 -11.99 9.33 33.42
CA ARG A 296 -13.17 10.03 33.92
C ARG A 296 -14.35 9.09 33.99
N LEU A 297 -15.09 9.18 35.09
CA LEU A 297 -16.35 8.48 35.29
C LEU A 297 -17.50 9.46 35.09
N THR A 298 -18.39 9.16 34.15
CA THR A 298 -19.56 9.99 33.83
C THR A 298 -20.83 9.17 34.00
N VAL A 299 -21.84 9.74 34.67
CA VAL A 299 -23.16 9.14 34.92
C VAL A 299 -24.22 9.94 34.18
N ILE A 300 -25.03 9.25 33.40
CA ILE A 300 -26.03 9.84 32.51
C ILE A 300 -27.36 9.12 32.74
N ASP A 301 -28.40 9.86 33.11
CA ASP A 301 -29.75 9.33 33.20
C ASP A 301 -30.48 9.53 31.86
N ARG A 302 -31.26 8.53 31.43
CA ARG A 302 -32.04 8.58 30.19
C ARG A 302 -33.30 9.41 30.40
N LYS A 303 -33.12 10.72 30.45
CA LYS A 303 -34.16 11.75 30.48
C LYS A 303 -33.54 13.05 29.98
N PRO A 304 -34.17 13.79 29.05
CA PRO A 304 -33.66 15.09 28.61
C PRO A 304 -33.40 16.04 29.78
N ALA A 305 -32.33 16.82 29.71
CA ALA A 305 -32.07 17.87 30.68
C ALA A 305 -33.02 19.06 30.48
N ASP A 306 -33.52 19.65 31.58
CA ASP A 306 -34.38 20.84 31.54
C ASP A 306 -33.68 22.04 30.84
N ASP A 307 -32.36 22.15 31.04
CA ASP A 307 -31.48 23.05 30.29
C ASP A 307 -30.29 22.23 29.75
N PRO A 308 -30.23 21.95 28.44
CA PRO A 308 -29.13 21.19 27.84
C PRO A 308 -27.75 21.84 28.00
N THR A 309 -27.66 23.13 28.31
CA THR A 309 -26.40 23.85 28.48
C THR A 309 -25.84 23.81 29.92
N ALA A 310 -26.66 23.40 30.88
CA ALA A 310 -26.29 23.30 32.29
C ALA A 310 -25.75 21.90 32.63
N PHE A 311 -24.58 21.84 33.29
CA PHE A 311 -23.92 20.60 33.70
C PHE A 311 -23.64 20.61 35.20
N PRO A 312 -23.53 19.43 35.86
CA PRO A 312 -23.20 19.36 37.27
C PRO A 312 -21.78 19.86 37.56
N ASP A 313 -21.58 20.47 38.74
CA ASP A 313 -20.27 20.96 39.18
C ASP A 313 -19.26 19.82 39.30
N CYS A 314 -18.19 19.90 38.51
CA CYS A 314 -17.12 18.91 38.51
C CYS A 314 -16.25 19.07 39.78
N PRO A 315 -16.12 18.04 40.64
CA PRO A 315 -15.30 18.09 41.86
C PRO A 315 -13.78 18.17 41.60
N GLY A 316 -13.34 18.04 40.35
CA GLY A 316 -11.93 18.01 39.97
C GLY A 316 -11.43 16.58 39.68
N MET A 317 -10.15 16.34 39.99
CA MET A 317 -9.47 15.06 39.79
C MET A 317 -9.37 14.29 41.12
N ALA A 318 -9.95 13.09 41.19
CA ALA A 318 -9.78 12.20 42.33
C ALA A 318 -8.40 11.53 42.29
N SER A 319 -7.63 11.62 43.37
CA SER A 319 -6.29 11.01 43.46
C SER A 319 -6.32 9.49 43.59
N ASP A 320 -7.45 8.91 44.02
CA ASP A 320 -7.65 7.48 44.16
C ASP A 320 -9.14 7.10 44.07
N VAL A 321 -9.40 5.79 44.02
CA VAL A 321 -10.77 5.25 43.91
C VAL A 321 -11.60 5.52 45.18
N ALA A 322 -10.97 5.65 46.35
CA ALA A 322 -11.69 5.93 47.60
C ALA A 322 -12.30 7.34 47.56
N THR A 323 -11.50 8.32 47.15
CA THR A 323 -11.93 9.71 46.93
C THR A 323 -13.06 9.79 45.91
N LEU A 324 -12.95 9.05 44.80
CA LEU A 324 -14.01 8.96 43.80
C LEU A 324 -15.30 8.38 44.39
N MET A 325 -15.22 7.34 45.21
CA MET A 325 -16.38 6.73 45.87
C MET A 325 -17.06 7.68 46.85
N ASP A 326 -16.29 8.47 47.60
CA ASP A 326 -16.85 9.50 48.50
C ASP A 326 -17.62 10.56 47.70
N TRP A 327 -17.09 10.98 46.54
CA TRP A 327 -17.78 11.90 45.65
C TRP A 327 -19.04 11.29 45.03
N ILE A 328 -18.99 10.02 44.65
CA ILE A 328 -20.16 9.28 44.15
C ILE A 328 -21.25 9.25 45.21
N ALA A 329 -20.92 8.89 46.45
CA ALA A 329 -21.87 8.81 47.56
C ALA A 329 -22.49 10.17 47.91
N ALA A 330 -21.72 11.26 47.78
CA ALA A 330 -22.19 12.61 48.12
C ALA A 330 -22.95 13.32 46.98
N ARG A 331 -22.64 13.02 45.71
CA ARG A 331 -23.06 13.85 44.56
C ARG A 331 -23.88 13.12 43.50
N VAL A 332 -23.86 11.78 43.42
CA VAL A 332 -24.69 11.06 42.45
C VAL A 332 -26.12 10.96 42.98
N PRO A 333 -27.13 11.50 42.27
CA PRO A 333 -28.52 11.43 42.73
C PRO A 333 -29.09 10.01 42.61
N SER A 334 -30.18 9.77 43.35
CA SER A 334 -31.01 8.57 43.23
C SER A 334 -31.43 8.33 41.78
N ARG A 335 -31.54 7.06 41.36
CA ARG A 335 -32.01 6.71 40.01
C ARG A 335 -33.45 7.16 39.81
N LEU A 336 -33.76 7.56 38.58
CA LEU A 336 -35.13 7.80 38.14
C LEU A 336 -35.92 6.49 38.11
N PRO A 337 -37.25 6.52 38.32
CA PRO A 337 -38.10 5.37 38.04
C PRO A 337 -38.05 5.05 36.54
N ILE A 338 -38.04 3.77 36.19
CA ILE A 338 -37.99 3.30 34.80
C ILE A 338 -39.41 3.20 34.26
N ASP A 339 -39.67 3.87 33.13
CA ASP A 339 -40.93 3.77 32.41
C ASP A 339 -40.84 2.64 31.36
N GLY A 340 -41.52 1.51 31.61
CA GLY A 340 -41.62 0.39 30.66
C GLY A 340 -41.21 -0.99 31.21
N VAL A 341 -41.26 -2.01 30.35
CA VAL A 341 -40.88 -3.39 30.69
C VAL A 341 -39.38 -3.59 30.47
N VAL A 342 -38.64 -3.81 31.55
CA VAL A 342 -37.24 -4.27 31.52
C VAL A 342 -37.24 -5.77 31.23
N ALA A 343 -36.54 -6.22 30.18
CA ALA A 343 -36.54 -7.62 29.77
C ALA A 343 -35.19 -8.07 29.19
N ALA A 344 -34.78 -9.28 29.57
CA ALA A 344 -33.67 -10.02 28.97
C ALA A 344 -34.15 -11.46 28.64
N PRO A 345 -34.65 -11.73 27.41
CA PRO A 345 -35.02 -13.09 27.02
C PRO A 345 -33.81 -14.04 27.07
N ALA A 346 -34.04 -15.31 27.41
CA ALA A 346 -32.98 -16.32 27.48
C ALA A 346 -32.24 -16.45 26.14
N LEU A 347 -30.97 -16.07 26.12
CA LEU A 347 -30.12 -16.14 24.94
C LEU A 347 -29.69 -17.61 24.70
N THR A 348 -30.11 -18.21 23.59
CA THR A 348 -29.66 -19.56 23.19
C THR A 348 -28.25 -19.52 22.59
N ARG A 349 -27.32 -20.39 23.04
CA ARG A 349 -25.98 -20.57 22.45
C ARG A 349 -26.07 -20.66 20.93
N SER A 350 -25.49 -19.69 20.22
CA SER A 350 -25.34 -19.71 18.77
C SER A 350 -23.98 -20.31 18.41
N ALA A 351 -23.96 -21.45 17.73
CA ALA A 351 -22.74 -21.96 17.12
C ALA A 351 -22.44 -21.15 15.85
N ALA A 352 -21.19 -20.70 15.70
CA ALA A 352 -20.58 -19.91 14.62
C ALA A 352 -20.83 -18.38 14.62
N PRO A 353 -19.82 -17.58 14.22
CA PRO A 353 -19.96 -16.14 14.03
C PRO A 353 -21.05 -15.90 12.97
N ARG A 354 -22.16 -15.34 13.41
CA ARG A 354 -23.21 -14.87 12.54
C ARG A 354 -22.75 -13.55 11.94
N THR A 355 -22.13 -13.62 10.77
CA THR A 355 -21.96 -12.45 9.91
C THR A 355 -23.33 -11.83 9.63
N VAL A 356 -23.34 -10.54 9.28
CA VAL A 356 -24.53 -9.73 8.93
C VAL A 356 -25.51 -10.47 7.98
N ARG A 357 -25.04 -11.44 7.19
CA ARG A 357 -25.83 -12.38 6.37
C ARG A 357 -26.90 -13.18 7.16
N ALA A 358 -26.66 -13.55 8.42
CA ALA A 358 -27.61 -14.35 9.20
C ALA A 358 -28.69 -13.52 9.93
N TYR A 359 -28.45 -12.23 10.16
CA TYR A 359 -29.47 -11.28 10.64
C TYR A 359 -30.47 -10.94 9.53
N LEU A 360 -29.97 -10.78 8.29
CA LEU A 360 -30.81 -10.60 7.09
C LEU A 360 -31.70 -11.83 6.79
N ALA A 361 -31.33 -13.02 7.26
CA ALA A 361 -32.13 -14.25 7.07
C ALA A 361 -33.27 -14.44 8.09
N ARG A 362 -33.23 -13.80 9.28
CA ARG A 362 -34.30 -13.93 10.30
C ARG A 362 -35.39 -12.86 10.21
N HIS A 363 -35.13 -11.73 9.56
CA HIS A 363 -36.21 -10.80 9.18
C HIS A 363 -37.12 -11.35 8.07
N ALA A 364 -36.78 -12.50 7.47
CA ALA A 364 -37.60 -13.17 6.47
C ALA A 364 -38.79 -13.99 7.02
N SER A 365 -39.07 -13.98 8.34
CA SER A 365 -40.26 -14.66 8.90
C SER A 365 -41.13 -13.83 9.83
N ALA A 366 -41.07 -12.50 9.75
CA ALA A 366 -42.14 -11.66 10.28
C ALA A 366 -43.26 -11.60 9.22
N ARG A 367 -44.45 -12.08 9.60
CA ARG A 367 -45.66 -12.02 8.79
C ARG A 367 -45.88 -10.56 8.37
N ALA A 368 -45.71 -10.28 7.09
CA ALA A 368 -45.85 -8.95 6.53
C ALA A 368 -47.27 -8.44 6.78
N ALA A 369 -47.40 -7.38 7.59
CA ALA A 369 -48.51 -6.47 7.46
C ALA A 369 -48.34 -5.77 6.11
N ALA A 370 -49.34 -5.88 5.24
CA ALA A 370 -49.35 -5.19 3.96
C ALA A 370 -49.26 -3.68 4.20
N THR A 371 -48.09 -3.11 3.93
CA THR A 371 -47.92 -1.66 3.82
C THR A 371 -48.07 -1.32 2.35
N THR A 372 -49.13 -0.58 2.04
CA THR A 372 -49.37 0.04 0.73
C THR A 372 -48.18 0.93 0.38
N ALA A 373 -47.62 0.75 -0.83
CA ALA A 373 -46.57 1.62 -1.36
C ALA A 373 -47.06 3.08 -1.39
N PRO A 374 -46.25 4.07 -0.98
CA PRO A 374 -46.65 5.47 -1.07
C PRO A 374 -46.80 5.86 -2.54
N GLU A 375 -47.93 6.48 -2.85
CA GLU A 375 -48.27 7.00 -4.19
C GLU A 375 -47.27 8.13 -4.55
N ALA A 376 -46.62 8.02 -5.72
CA ALA A 376 -45.75 9.07 -6.22
C ALA A 376 -46.64 10.21 -6.76
N ILE A 377 -46.48 11.40 -6.19
CA ILE A 377 -47.29 12.57 -6.53
C ILE A 377 -46.44 13.49 -7.41
N GLU A 378 -47.06 14.14 -8.39
CA GLU A 378 -46.40 15.16 -9.19
C GLU A 378 -45.92 16.32 -8.30
N LEU A 379 -44.64 16.69 -8.40
CA LEU A 379 -44.07 17.84 -7.69
C LEU A 379 -44.62 19.15 -8.28
N ALA A 380 -45.57 19.76 -7.58
CA ALA A 380 -46.08 21.07 -7.93
C ALA A 380 -45.05 22.17 -7.61
N TYR A 381 -44.85 23.10 -8.56
CA TYR A 381 -44.09 24.32 -8.36
C TYR A 381 -44.71 25.47 -9.17
N GLU A 382 -44.60 26.68 -8.65
CA GLU A 382 -45.14 27.90 -9.24
C GLU A 382 -44.03 28.70 -9.93
N PRO A 383 -44.22 29.18 -11.17
CA PRO A 383 -43.26 30.04 -11.85
C PRO A 383 -43.22 31.44 -11.20
N VAL A 384 -42.01 31.99 -11.02
CA VAL A 384 -41.80 33.34 -10.50
C VAL A 384 -41.41 34.26 -11.65
N VAL A 385 -42.31 35.17 -12.04
CA VAL A 385 -42.02 36.18 -13.08
C VAL A 385 -41.41 37.41 -12.40
N ARG A 386 -40.15 37.74 -12.76
CA ARG A 386 -39.49 38.95 -12.27
C ARG A 386 -40.24 40.20 -12.78
N GLN A 387 -40.74 41.04 -11.87
CA GLN A 387 -40.89 42.47 -12.17
C GLN A 387 -39.48 43.08 -12.24
N ALA A 388 -39.23 43.93 -13.24
CA ALA A 388 -37.95 44.62 -13.38
C ALA A 388 -37.58 45.32 -12.06
N ALA A 389 -36.38 45.04 -11.56
CA ALA A 389 -35.92 45.48 -10.25
C ALA A 389 -35.79 47.01 -10.18
N GLU A 390 -36.71 47.66 -9.48
CA GLU A 390 -36.33 48.79 -8.63
C GLU A 390 -35.94 48.20 -7.25
N ASP A 391 -34.80 48.63 -6.73
CA ASP A 391 -34.34 48.45 -5.34
C ASP A 391 -33.67 47.14 -4.86
N ARG A 392 -32.76 46.56 -5.64
CA ARG A 392 -31.60 45.85 -5.04
C ARG A 392 -30.28 46.50 -5.45
N LYS A 393 -29.73 47.32 -4.55
CA LYS A 393 -28.32 47.75 -4.61
C LYS A 393 -27.45 46.49 -4.59
N LEU A 394 -26.68 46.26 -5.65
CA LEU A 394 -25.54 45.34 -5.61
C LEU A 394 -24.69 45.70 -4.38
N THR A 395 -24.59 44.78 -3.42
CA THR A 395 -23.64 44.92 -2.32
C THR A 395 -22.23 44.67 -2.85
N ASP A 396 -21.21 45.38 -2.35
CA ASP A 396 -19.78 45.22 -2.73
C ASP A 396 -19.19 43.81 -2.40
N ALA A 397 -20.03 42.83 -2.09
CA ALA A 397 -19.65 41.47 -1.76
C ALA A 397 -19.56 40.61 -3.04
N LEU A 398 -18.45 39.86 -3.17
CA LEU A 398 -18.19 38.98 -4.33
C LEU A 398 -19.22 37.82 -4.48
N TYR A 399 -19.90 37.47 -3.38
CA TYR A 399 -20.84 36.36 -3.27
C TYR A 399 -22.15 36.81 -2.58
N GLU A 400 -23.28 36.38 -3.12
CA GLU A 400 -24.64 36.56 -2.59
C GLU A 400 -25.21 35.21 -2.14
N GLU A 401 -26.18 35.23 -1.21
CA GLU A 401 -26.87 34.00 -0.79
C GLU A 401 -27.69 33.43 -1.96
N TYR A 402 -27.56 32.11 -2.19
CA TYR A 402 -28.30 31.41 -3.23
C TYR A 402 -29.74 31.18 -2.79
N GLY A 403 -30.68 31.47 -3.67
CA GLY A 403 -32.09 31.16 -3.50
C GLY A 403 -32.76 30.99 -4.86
N LEU A 404 -33.82 30.18 -4.90
CA LEU A 404 -34.55 29.87 -6.14
C LEU A 404 -35.08 31.16 -6.77
N GLN A 405 -34.73 31.39 -8.03
CA GLN A 405 -35.01 32.66 -8.72
C GLN A 405 -36.21 32.59 -9.67
N SER A 406 -36.46 31.42 -10.27
CA SER A 406 -37.43 31.24 -11.35
C SER A 406 -38.64 30.41 -10.97
N ILE A 407 -38.54 29.62 -9.89
CA ILE A 407 -39.62 28.76 -9.41
C ILE A 407 -39.75 28.85 -7.89
N ARG A 408 -40.97 28.64 -7.39
CA ARG A 408 -41.26 28.45 -5.97
C ARG A 408 -41.84 27.04 -5.79
N ILE A 409 -41.22 26.26 -4.92
CA ILE A 409 -41.68 24.91 -4.58
C ILE A 409 -42.34 24.99 -3.20
N PRO A 410 -43.67 24.85 -3.10
CA PRO A 410 -44.37 24.82 -1.82
C PRO A 410 -43.79 23.74 -0.89
N ASP A 411 -43.71 24.05 0.41
CA ASP A 411 -43.22 23.15 1.47
C ASP A 411 -41.76 22.69 1.36
N ALA A 412 -41.02 23.14 0.34
CA ALA A 412 -39.58 22.87 0.24
C ALA A 412 -38.82 23.58 1.37
N ARG A 413 -37.90 22.86 2.00
CA ARG A 413 -37.05 23.41 3.05
C ARG A 413 -35.79 24.04 2.45
N PRO A 414 -35.31 25.17 2.98
CA PRO A 414 -34.05 25.75 2.54
C PRO A 414 -32.91 24.75 2.75
N HIS A 415 -31.91 24.81 1.88
CA HIS A 415 -30.72 23.97 2.02
C HIS A 415 -30.08 24.15 3.41
N PRO A 416 -29.72 23.06 4.13
CA PRO A 416 -29.24 23.12 5.52
C PRO A 416 -27.91 23.87 5.68
N THR A 417 -27.16 24.00 4.58
CA THR A 417 -25.96 24.83 4.47
C THR A 417 -26.27 26.08 3.66
N LYS A 418 -25.75 27.24 4.07
CA LYS A 418 -25.88 28.49 3.29
C LYS A 418 -25.17 28.33 1.96
N LEU A 419 -25.95 28.17 0.89
CA LEU A 419 -25.45 28.19 -0.47
C LEU A 419 -25.22 29.64 -0.89
N VAL A 420 -24.17 29.88 -1.67
CA VAL A 420 -23.84 31.20 -2.21
C VAL A 420 -23.63 31.13 -3.72
N GLN A 421 -23.90 32.23 -4.40
CA GLN A 421 -23.68 32.43 -5.83
C GLN A 421 -22.91 33.73 -6.06
N SER A 422 -22.16 33.83 -7.16
CA SER A 422 -21.54 35.11 -7.52
C SER A 422 -22.60 36.16 -7.83
N ALA A 423 -22.31 37.44 -7.57
CA ALA A 423 -23.20 38.54 -7.92
C ALA A 423 -23.57 38.55 -9.42
N ALA A 424 -22.67 38.10 -10.29
CA ALA A 424 -22.93 37.93 -11.72
C ALA A 424 -24.00 36.84 -11.99
N MET A 425 -23.93 35.70 -11.32
CA MET A 425 -24.94 34.64 -11.45
C MET A 425 -26.29 35.07 -10.85
N ALA A 426 -26.28 35.77 -9.71
CA ALA A 426 -27.50 36.29 -9.09
C ALA A 426 -28.25 37.29 -9.99
N SER A 427 -27.55 37.94 -10.93
CA SER A 427 -28.15 38.90 -11.87
C SER A 427 -29.01 38.26 -12.96
N VAL A 428 -28.79 36.98 -13.29
CA VAL A 428 -29.46 36.26 -14.39
C VAL A 428 -30.28 35.09 -13.85
N ALA A 429 -31.61 35.15 -13.98
CA ALA A 429 -32.50 34.07 -13.56
C ALA A 429 -32.42 32.86 -14.53
N PRO A 430 -32.46 31.61 -14.03
CA PRO A 430 -32.58 30.41 -14.86
C PRO A 430 -33.86 30.43 -15.74
N PRO A 431 -33.88 29.72 -16.88
CA PRO A 431 -35.09 29.58 -17.68
C PRO A 431 -36.20 28.88 -16.87
N LEU A 432 -37.47 29.13 -17.21
CA LEU A 432 -38.60 28.46 -16.58
C LEU A 432 -38.69 27.00 -17.04
N PRO A 433 -38.61 26.00 -16.13
CA PRO A 433 -38.79 24.60 -16.50
C PRO A 433 -40.27 24.26 -16.71
N SER A 434 -40.53 23.21 -17.49
CA SER A 434 -41.86 22.66 -17.79
C SER A 434 -42.07 21.24 -17.22
N TYR A 435 -40.98 20.53 -16.95
CA TYR A 435 -40.93 19.18 -16.42
C TYR A 435 -41.37 19.13 -14.95
N ARG A 436 -42.23 18.18 -14.62
CA ARG A 436 -42.73 17.95 -13.26
C ARG A 436 -42.39 16.53 -12.79
N PRO A 437 -41.36 16.35 -11.94
CA PRO A 437 -40.98 15.03 -11.47
C PRO A 437 -42.07 14.46 -10.56
N HIS A 438 -42.33 13.16 -10.66
CA HIS A 438 -43.20 12.45 -9.73
C HIS A 438 -42.37 11.88 -8.58
N LEU A 439 -42.59 12.40 -7.37
CA LEU A 439 -41.83 12.06 -6.16
C LEU A 439 -42.79 11.64 -5.04
N PRO A 440 -42.39 10.74 -4.13
CA PRO A 440 -43.18 10.47 -2.93
C PRO A 440 -43.40 11.76 -2.12
N ALA A 441 -44.61 11.95 -1.59
CA ALA A 441 -44.97 13.16 -0.82
C ALA A 441 -44.03 13.42 0.37
N SER A 442 -43.43 12.37 0.94
CA SER A 442 -42.46 12.43 2.03
C SER A 442 -41.13 13.08 1.66
N VAL A 443 -40.76 13.12 0.37
CA VAL A 443 -39.51 13.73 -0.09
C VAL A 443 -39.53 15.24 0.12
N VAL A 444 -40.68 15.88 -0.15
CA VAL A 444 -40.88 17.33 0.03
C VAL A 444 -41.26 17.64 1.47
N SER A 445 -42.36 17.05 1.98
CA SER A 445 -42.88 17.34 3.33
C SER A 445 -41.93 16.92 4.46
N GLY A 446 -41.15 15.86 4.26
CA GLY A 446 -40.12 15.39 5.19
C GLY A 446 -38.81 16.19 5.11
N GLY A 447 -38.65 17.08 4.12
CA GLY A 447 -37.42 17.84 3.89
C GLY A 447 -36.22 16.95 3.57
N LEU A 448 -36.44 15.79 2.94
CA LEU A 448 -35.37 14.87 2.54
C LEU A 448 -34.49 15.46 1.42
N LEU A 449 -35.10 16.29 0.56
CA LEU A 449 -34.39 17.16 -0.38
C LEU A 449 -34.71 18.62 -0.07
N SER A 450 -33.68 19.45 -0.13
CA SER A 450 -33.81 20.90 -0.04
C SER A 450 -34.39 21.51 -1.31
N ASP A 451 -34.82 22.76 -1.22
CA ASP A 451 -35.27 23.58 -2.34
C ASP A 451 -34.29 23.60 -3.53
N ALA A 452 -32.99 23.80 -3.28
CA ALA A 452 -31.96 23.80 -4.32
C ALA A 452 -31.76 22.41 -4.97
N GLN A 453 -31.91 21.34 -4.19
CA GLN A 453 -31.81 19.96 -4.71
C GLN A 453 -33.07 19.58 -5.50
N LEU A 454 -34.25 20.03 -5.08
CA LEU A 454 -35.50 19.84 -5.81
C LEU A 454 -35.49 20.62 -7.13
N GLU A 455 -34.98 21.85 -7.14
CA GLU A 455 -34.73 22.65 -8.35
C GLU A 455 -33.79 21.92 -9.32
N SER A 456 -32.71 21.32 -8.80
CA SER A 456 -31.78 20.51 -9.60
C SER A 456 -32.47 19.29 -10.24
N VAL A 457 -33.34 18.59 -9.51
CA VAL A 457 -34.09 17.44 -10.05
C VAL A 457 -35.06 17.88 -11.16
N ILE A 458 -35.71 19.02 -11.00
CA ILE A 458 -36.61 19.60 -12.02
C ILE A 458 -35.82 19.90 -13.30
N PHE A 459 -34.69 20.63 -13.20
CA PHE A 459 -33.89 20.99 -14.38
C PHE A 459 -33.15 19.80 -15.00
N ALA A 460 -32.77 18.79 -14.21
CA ALA A 460 -32.21 17.56 -14.74
C ALA A 460 -33.23 16.78 -15.57
N GLY A 461 -34.47 16.71 -15.10
CA GLY A 461 -35.56 16.12 -15.85
C GLY A 461 -35.95 16.94 -17.09
N GLU A 462 -35.92 18.27 -17.00
CA GLU A 462 -36.12 19.17 -18.15
C GLU A 462 -35.10 18.87 -19.25
N ALA A 463 -33.81 18.87 -18.92
CA ALA A 463 -32.75 18.58 -19.88
C ALA A 463 -32.93 17.19 -20.49
N HIS A 464 -33.22 16.18 -19.66
CA HIS A 464 -33.38 14.82 -20.14
C HIS A 464 -34.64 14.61 -20.99
N SER A 465 -35.63 15.49 -20.89
CA SER A 465 -36.84 15.45 -21.74
C SER A 465 -36.52 15.76 -23.21
N GLU A 466 -35.41 16.45 -23.47
CA GLU A 466 -34.97 16.88 -24.79
C GLU A 466 -33.82 16.01 -25.35
N PHE A 467 -33.65 16.04 -26.67
CA PHE A 467 -32.48 15.49 -27.36
C PHE A 467 -31.42 16.58 -27.58
N LEU A 468 -30.15 16.19 -27.58
CA LEU A 468 -29.07 17.01 -28.12
C LEU A 468 -29.36 17.31 -29.59
N ASP A 469 -29.01 18.52 -30.02
CA ASP A 469 -29.15 18.93 -31.42
C ASP A 469 -28.17 18.17 -32.31
N GLY A 470 -28.71 17.59 -33.39
CA GLY A 470 -27.98 16.77 -34.34
C GLY A 470 -28.32 15.28 -34.28
N ALA A 471 -27.65 14.53 -35.15
CA ALA A 471 -27.68 13.09 -35.25
C ALA A 471 -26.25 12.56 -35.28
N TRP A 472 -26.05 11.34 -34.80
CA TRP A 472 -24.71 10.74 -34.69
C TRP A 472 -24.72 9.32 -35.21
N SER A 473 -23.64 8.89 -35.86
CA SER A 473 -23.34 7.48 -36.07
C SER A 473 -22.46 7.00 -34.94
N VAL A 474 -22.77 5.80 -34.45
CA VAL A 474 -21.99 5.08 -33.45
C VAL A 474 -21.46 3.81 -34.09
N ASP A 475 -20.23 3.46 -33.75
CA ASP A 475 -19.62 2.19 -34.16
C ASP A 475 -20.15 1.01 -33.34
N GLU A 476 -19.74 -0.20 -33.70
CA GLU A 476 -20.23 -1.44 -33.08
C GLU A 476 -19.89 -1.55 -31.57
N THR A 477 -18.87 -0.80 -31.10
CA THR A 477 -18.51 -0.73 -29.69
C THR A 477 -19.18 0.43 -28.95
N PHE A 478 -19.82 1.36 -29.67
CA PHE A 478 -20.41 2.61 -29.17
C PHE A 478 -19.40 3.58 -28.54
N ASP A 479 -18.10 3.37 -28.76
CA ASP A 479 -17.03 4.20 -28.20
C ASP A 479 -16.67 5.38 -29.13
N VAL A 480 -16.98 5.27 -30.42
CA VAL A 480 -16.71 6.33 -31.41
C VAL A 480 -18.04 6.92 -31.90
N VAL A 481 -18.32 8.13 -31.42
CA VAL A 481 -19.48 8.92 -31.84
C VAL A 481 -19.05 9.91 -32.93
N THR A 482 -19.62 9.80 -34.12
CA THR A 482 -19.36 10.72 -35.25
C THR A 482 -20.64 11.44 -35.64
N ALA A 483 -20.56 12.72 -36.00
CA ALA A 483 -21.73 13.45 -36.47
C ALA A 483 -22.26 12.83 -37.78
N ALA A 484 -23.56 12.56 -37.83
CA ALA A 484 -24.26 11.99 -38.97
C ALA A 484 -25.34 12.94 -39.46
N ARG A 485 -25.73 12.79 -40.74
CA ARG A 485 -26.95 13.43 -41.23
C ARG A 485 -28.16 12.75 -40.58
N GLU A 486 -29.22 13.50 -40.29
CA GLU A 486 -30.42 12.97 -39.64
C GLU A 486 -31.11 11.85 -40.43
N ASP A 487 -30.90 11.80 -41.76
CA ASP A 487 -31.43 10.78 -42.66
C ASP A 487 -30.52 9.54 -42.81
N ALA A 488 -29.37 9.50 -42.12
CA ALA A 488 -28.46 8.36 -42.21
C ALA A 488 -29.07 7.12 -41.55
N LYS A 489 -28.90 5.96 -42.20
CA LYS A 489 -29.55 4.69 -41.83
C LYS A 489 -29.26 4.22 -40.38
N ASN A 490 -28.15 4.68 -39.80
CA ASN A 490 -27.69 4.36 -38.44
C ASN A 490 -27.52 5.63 -37.57
N ALA A 491 -28.23 6.71 -37.90
CA ALA A 491 -28.23 7.92 -37.09
C ALA A 491 -28.98 7.69 -35.75
N VAL A 492 -28.30 7.94 -34.64
CA VAL A 492 -28.84 7.97 -33.28
C VAL A 492 -28.92 9.41 -32.77
N ARG A 493 -29.82 9.67 -31.82
CA ARG A 493 -29.92 10.95 -31.10
C ARG A 493 -29.76 10.71 -29.61
N PHE A 494 -28.94 11.51 -28.95
CA PHE A 494 -28.72 11.42 -27.50
C PHE A 494 -29.64 12.37 -26.75
N ARG A 495 -30.15 11.97 -25.58
CA ARG A 495 -30.85 12.90 -24.68
C ARG A 495 -29.86 13.89 -24.08
N ARG A 496 -30.28 15.12 -23.80
CA ARG A 496 -29.39 16.09 -23.14
C ARG A 496 -29.08 15.60 -21.72
N GLY A 497 -27.81 15.66 -21.35
CA GLY A 497 -27.36 15.49 -19.98
C GLY A 497 -27.55 16.81 -19.22
N TRP A 498 -27.73 16.71 -17.90
CA TRP A 498 -27.70 17.86 -17.02
C TRP A 498 -26.43 17.82 -16.18
N PHE A 499 -25.69 18.91 -16.17
CA PHE A 499 -24.46 19.05 -15.40
C PHE A 499 -24.64 20.20 -14.41
N LEU A 500 -24.42 19.92 -13.13
CA LEU A 500 -24.24 20.95 -12.13
C LEU A 500 -22.80 21.48 -12.24
N GLY A 501 -22.64 22.68 -12.79
CA GLY A 501 -21.32 23.34 -12.88
C GLY A 501 -20.90 23.93 -11.54
N ASP A 502 -19.69 23.64 -11.08
CA ASP A 502 -19.15 24.14 -9.82
C ASP A 502 -18.41 25.48 -9.99
N GLY A 503 -18.89 26.51 -9.30
CA GLY A 503 -18.11 27.66 -8.87
C GLY A 503 -17.87 27.58 -7.37
N THR A 504 -16.87 26.81 -6.94
CA THR A 504 -16.31 26.79 -5.57
C THR A 504 -17.22 26.34 -4.41
N GLY A 505 -18.12 25.36 -4.59
CA GLY A 505 -19.01 24.87 -3.53
C GLY A 505 -19.39 23.39 -3.53
N ALA A 506 -19.19 22.63 -4.61
CA ALA A 506 -19.46 21.19 -4.63
C ALA A 506 -18.24 20.41 -5.15
N GLY A 507 -17.74 19.48 -4.33
CA GLY A 507 -16.44 18.82 -4.49
C GLY A 507 -16.10 18.31 -5.90
N LYS A 508 -14.84 18.50 -6.30
CA LYS A 508 -14.26 18.04 -7.57
C LYS A 508 -14.35 16.51 -7.71
N GLY A 509 -15.37 16.04 -8.42
CA GLY A 509 -15.50 14.66 -8.89
C GLY A 509 -16.54 14.61 -10.01
N ARG A 510 -16.17 14.03 -11.17
CA ARG A 510 -17.11 13.76 -12.28
C ARG A 510 -18.26 12.89 -11.76
N GLN A 511 -19.47 13.43 -11.70
CA GLN A 511 -20.69 12.67 -11.38
C GLN A 511 -21.54 12.56 -12.64
N VAL A 512 -21.75 11.33 -13.13
CA VAL A 512 -22.77 10.99 -14.13
C VAL A 512 -23.83 10.18 -13.39
N ALA A 513 -25.09 10.64 -13.40
CA ALA A 513 -26.22 9.86 -12.92
C ALA A 513 -26.96 9.25 -14.12
N GLY A 514 -26.99 7.92 -14.22
CA GLY A 514 -27.96 7.20 -15.04
C GLY A 514 -29.22 6.97 -14.22
N VAL A 515 -30.38 7.40 -14.73
CA VAL A 515 -31.68 7.19 -14.05
C VAL A 515 -32.38 5.99 -14.67
N VAL A 516 -32.57 4.91 -13.88
CA VAL A 516 -33.68 3.98 -14.06
C VAL A 516 -34.66 4.26 -12.92
N SER A 517 -35.65 5.12 -13.16
CA SER A 517 -36.64 5.51 -12.14
C SER A 517 -37.99 4.81 -12.37
N GLY A 518 -38.61 4.35 -11.28
CA GLY A 518 -40.08 4.20 -11.21
C GLY A 518 -40.68 2.80 -11.14
N ILE A 519 -39.92 1.71 -10.95
CA ILE A 519 -40.49 0.34 -10.84
C ILE A 519 -40.09 -0.31 -9.52
N ASN A 520 -41.07 -0.59 -8.66
CA ASN A 520 -40.88 -1.29 -7.40
C ASN A 520 -41.09 -2.81 -7.58
N SER A 521 -40.06 -3.60 -7.31
CA SER A 521 -40.16 -5.07 -7.24
C SER A 521 -40.79 -5.50 -5.92
N PRO A 522 -41.72 -6.47 -5.90
CA PRO A 522 -42.25 -7.03 -4.65
C PRO A 522 -41.24 -7.90 -3.88
N GLY A 523 -40.02 -8.12 -4.41
CA GLY A 523 -39.00 -8.96 -3.81
C GLY A 523 -39.23 -10.47 -4.01
N ALA A 524 -38.19 -11.28 -3.81
CA ALA A 524 -38.31 -12.73 -3.72
C ALA A 524 -37.43 -13.27 -2.59
N SER A 525 -37.99 -14.12 -1.73
CA SER A 525 -37.29 -14.74 -0.61
C SER A 525 -37.56 -16.25 -0.53
N GLY A 526 -36.57 -17.01 -0.04
CA GLY A 526 -36.58 -18.48 0.08
C GLY A 526 -35.59 -19.18 -0.88
N ALA A 527 -35.45 -20.51 -0.74
CA ALA A 527 -34.67 -21.34 -1.67
C ALA A 527 -35.47 -21.58 -2.96
N LEU A 528 -35.24 -20.74 -3.96
CA LEU A 528 -35.99 -20.73 -5.22
C LEU A 528 -35.04 -21.01 -6.38
N THR A 529 -35.52 -21.71 -7.40
CA THR A 529 -34.79 -21.76 -8.68
C THR A 529 -34.78 -20.35 -9.30
N PRO A 530 -33.75 -19.97 -10.07
CA PRO A 530 -33.63 -18.63 -10.64
C PRO A 530 -34.91 -18.16 -11.35
N ALA A 531 -35.56 -19.03 -12.11
CA ALA A 531 -36.83 -18.75 -12.78
C ALA A 531 -37.97 -18.41 -11.80
N VAL A 532 -38.08 -19.13 -10.68
CA VAL A 532 -39.12 -18.88 -9.67
C VAL A 532 -38.83 -17.60 -8.88
N ALA A 533 -37.56 -17.30 -8.61
CA ALA A 533 -37.15 -16.04 -7.98
C ALA A 533 -37.48 -14.84 -8.88
N LEU A 534 -37.17 -14.93 -10.18
CA LEU A 534 -37.42 -13.85 -11.15
C LEU A 534 -38.91 -13.63 -11.43
N ASN A 535 -39.71 -14.71 -11.50
CA ASN A 535 -41.16 -14.58 -11.60
C ASN A 535 -41.75 -13.83 -10.39
N ARG A 536 -41.20 -14.03 -9.19
CA ARG A 536 -41.63 -13.29 -8.00
C ARG A 536 -41.13 -11.86 -8.00
N LEU A 537 -39.85 -11.64 -8.33
CA LEU A 537 -39.25 -10.30 -8.40
C LEU A 537 -39.94 -9.39 -9.43
N LEU A 538 -40.50 -9.96 -10.50
CA LEU A 538 -41.10 -9.20 -11.59
C LEU A 538 -42.63 -9.24 -11.57
N ALA A 539 -43.24 -9.97 -10.65
CA ALA A 539 -44.69 -10.01 -10.48
C ALA A 539 -45.26 -8.60 -10.22
N GLY A 540 -46.27 -8.21 -11.00
CA GLY A 540 -46.94 -6.92 -10.85
C GLY A 540 -46.17 -5.69 -11.38
N THR A 541 -44.94 -5.87 -11.88
CA THR A 541 -44.09 -4.77 -12.37
C THR A 541 -44.34 -4.39 -13.84
N GLY A 542 -45.15 -5.19 -14.55
CA GLY A 542 -45.29 -5.08 -16.00
C GLY A 542 -44.04 -5.51 -16.77
N LEU A 543 -43.09 -6.17 -16.11
CA LEU A 543 -41.88 -6.75 -16.70
C LEU A 543 -41.97 -8.29 -16.68
N THR A 544 -41.32 -8.93 -17.65
CA THR A 544 -41.09 -10.37 -17.76
C THR A 544 -39.59 -10.62 -17.90
N TYR A 545 -39.17 -11.87 -17.93
CA TYR A 545 -37.76 -12.22 -18.08
C TYR A 545 -37.56 -13.42 -19.02
N ARG A 546 -36.38 -13.49 -19.62
CA ARG A 546 -35.92 -14.62 -20.43
C ARG A 546 -34.47 -14.95 -20.07
N PHE A 547 -34.18 -16.22 -19.84
CA PHE A 547 -32.79 -16.69 -19.74
C PHE A 547 -32.15 -16.68 -21.14
N THR A 548 -31.07 -15.93 -21.32
CA THR A 548 -30.29 -15.91 -22.57
C THR A 548 -29.23 -17.01 -22.60
N ASN A 549 -28.83 -17.51 -21.43
CA ASN A 549 -28.08 -18.76 -21.22
C ASN A 549 -28.33 -19.27 -19.77
N ALA A 550 -27.56 -20.26 -19.31
CA ALA A 550 -27.74 -20.89 -17.99
C ALA A 550 -27.50 -19.95 -16.78
N SER A 551 -26.84 -18.80 -16.96
CA SER A 551 -26.50 -17.84 -15.90
C SER A 551 -26.93 -16.40 -16.19
N THR A 552 -27.45 -16.09 -17.38
CA THR A 552 -27.79 -14.73 -17.81
C THR A 552 -29.28 -14.58 -18.09
N VAL A 553 -29.88 -13.50 -17.58
CA VAL A 553 -31.31 -13.19 -17.67
C VAL A 553 -31.52 -11.80 -18.25
N ALA A 554 -32.32 -11.70 -19.31
CA ALA A 554 -32.84 -10.45 -19.85
C ALA A 554 -34.20 -10.14 -19.22
N ILE A 555 -34.43 -8.89 -18.80
CA ILE A 555 -35.71 -8.42 -18.25
C ILE A 555 -36.35 -7.48 -19.27
N GLU A 556 -37.59 -7.76 -19.66
CA GLU A 556 -38.31 -7.13 -20.78
C GLU A 556 -39.67 -6.62 -20.28
N ARG A 557 -40.29 -5.61 -20.92
CA ARG A 557 -41.64 -5.14 -20.53
C ARG A 557 -42.72 -5.99 -21.21
N LEU A 558 -43.69 -6.48 -20.45
CA LEU A 558 -44.92 -7.08 -20.98
C LEU A 558 -45.69 -5.98 -21.71
N GLY A 559 -45.52 -5.93 -23.03
CA GLY A 559 -46.26 -5.00 -23.88
C GLY A 559 -47.76 -5.27 -23.74
N THR A 560 -48.53 -4.22 -23.48
CA THR A 560 -49.92 -4.18 -23.95
C THR A 560 -49.87 -4.41 -25.46
N ALA A 561 -50.50 -5.48 -25.92
CA ALA A 561 -50.71 -5.68 -27.34
C ALA A 561 -51.55 -4.52 -27.88
N ALA A 562 -50.93 -3.53 -28.50
CA ALA A 562 -51.50 -2.95 -29.70
C ALA A 562 -50.86 -3.73 -30.85
N SER A 563 -51.60 -4.74 -31.33
CA SER A 563 -51.43 -5.38 -32.64
C SER A 563 -50.02 -5.38 -33.24
N GLY A 564 -49.30 -6.49 -33.05
CA GLY A 564 -48.34 -7.02 -34.02
C GLY A 564 -47.14 -6.14 -34.41
N GLY A 565 -46.05 -6.24 -33.65
CA GLY A 565 -44.72 -5.82 -34.10
C GLY A 565 -43.66 -6.11 -33.04
N GLY A 566 -43.03 -7.28 -33.11
CA GLY A 566 -41.96 -7.65 -32.18
C GLY A 566 -40.75 -6.71 -32.27
N LEU A 567 -40.01 -6.58 -31.16
CA LEU A 567 -38.63 -6.07 -31.16
C LEU A 567 -37.86 -6.74 -32.31
N PRO A 568 -37.15 -5.99 -33.17
CA PRO A 568 -36.32 -6.61 -34.18
C PRO A 568 -35.29 -7.51 -33.49
N ALA A 569 -35.26 -8.77 -33.90
CA ALA A 569 -34.22 -9.70 -33.50
C ALA A 569 -32.85 -9.09 -33.81
N GLY A 570 -32.01 -8.89 -32.77
CA GLY A 570 -30.64 -8.39 -32.94
C GLY A 570 -30.15 -7.34 -31.94
N ALA A 571 -30.97 -6.86 -30.99
CA ALA A 571 -30.48 -5.93 -29.96
C ALA A 571 -29.58 -6.66 -28.94
N ILE A 572 -28.28 -6.31 -28.91
CA ILE A 572 -27.27 -6.85 -27.99
C ILE A 572 -27.08 -5.86 -26.84
N PRO A 573 -27.32 -6.25 -25.57
CA PRO A 573 -26.96 -5.43 -24.41
C PRO A 573 -25.43 -5.37 -24.26
N LEU A 574 -24.87 -4.16 -24.18
CA LEU A 574 -23.43 -3.94 -23.96
C LEU A 574 -23.05 -4.12 -22.48
N GLU A 575 -21.84 -4.62 -22.24
CA GLU A 575 -21.26 -4.71 -20.90
C GLU A 575 -20.84 -3.33 -20.37
N THR A 576 -20.85 -3.19 -19.04
CA THR A 576 -20.43 -1.97 -18.33
C THR A 576 -18.95 -1.66 -18.56
N ILE A 577 -18.63 -0.45 -19.03
CA ILE A 577 -17.24 0.04 -19.16
C ILE A 577 -16.73 0.53 -17.80
N ASP A 578 -15.69 -0.11 -17.28
CA ASP A 578 -15.00 0.22 -16.03
C ASP A 578 -13.71 1.00 -16.31
N VAL A 579 -13.70 2.31 -16.04
CA VAL A 579 -12.53 3.19 -16.25
C VAL A 579 -11.85 3.45 -14.89
N GLN A 580 -10.71 2.79 -14.65
CA GLN A 580 -9.88 3.01 -13.46
C GLN A 580 -8.71 3.96 -13.78
N GLY A 581 -8.45 4.94 -12.92
CA GLY A 581 -7.33 5.87 -13.08
C GLY A 581 -5.98 5.21 -12.77
N GLU A 582 -4.92 5.59 -13.50
CA GLU A 582 -3.54 5.18 -13.20
C GLU A 582 -3.15 5.64 -11.79
N THR A 583 -2.39 4.82 -11.06
CA THR A 583 -1.75 5.19 -9.79
C THR A 583 -0.24 4.98 -9.88
N ALA A 584 0.53 5.67 -9.04
CA ALA A 584 1.98 5.54 -8.95
C ALA A 584 2.52 4.19 -8.40
N TRP A 585 1.63 3.26 -8.01
CA TRP A 585 2.01 1.90 -7.57
C TRP A 585 1.29 0.78 -8.33
N GLY A 586 0.31 1.11 -9.18
CA GLY A 586 -0.48 0.16 -9.95
C GLY A 586 0.07 -0.12 -11.36
N PRO A 587 -0.67 -0.93 -12.14
CA PRO A 587 -0.38 -1.16 -13.55
C PRO A 587 -0.51 0.13 -14.37
N VAL A 588 0.28 0.21 -15.43
CA VAL A 588 0.14 1.26 -16.46
C VAL A 588 -0.52 0.62 -17.67
N GLN A 589 -1.57 1.25 -18.18
CA GLN A 589 -2.19 0.82 -19.43
C GLN A 589 -1.38 1.36 -20.61
N GLY A 590 -0.72 0.48 -21.37
CA GLY A 590 0.07 0.88 -22.53
C GLY A 590 1.50 1.29 -22.20
N PHE A 591 2.06 2.13 -23.09
CA PHE A 591 3.48 2.50 -23.06
C PHE A 591 3.76 3.77 -22.25
N VAL A 592 2.77 4.64 -22.07
CA VAL A 592 2.96 5.98 -21.50
C VAL A 592 2.44 5.98 -20.06
N ALA A 593 3.36 6.06 -19.09
CA ALA A 593 2.99 6.29 -17.70
C ALA A 593 2.79 7.78 -17.44
N SER A 594 1.72 8.11 -16.73
CA SER A 594 1.38 9.47 -16.34
C SER A 594 1.75 9.80 -14.89
N ARG A 595 1.97 8.79 -14.04
CA ARG A 595 2.23 8.96 -12.60
C ARG A 595 3.40 8.10 -12.13
N SER A 596 4.13 8.60 -11.14
CA SER A 596 5.28 7.90 -10.54
C SER A 596 5.40 8.21 -9.06
N SER A 597 5.85 7.21 -8.29
CA SER A 597 6.12 7.34 -6.86
C SER A 597 7.61 7.53 -6.59
N THR A 598 8.48 7.07 -7.49
CA THR A 598 9.93 7.09 -7.26
C THR A 598 10.49 8.50 -7.09
N ALA A 599 9.91 9.52 -7.73
CA ALA A 599 10.46 10.87 -7.65
C ALA A 599 10.15 11.64 -6.36
N THR A 600 9.01 11.34 -5.74
CA THR A 600 8.42 12.16 -4.68
C THR A 600 7.93 11.36 -3.49
N LYS A 601 7.95 10.02 -3.56
CA LYS A 601 7.30 9.08 -2.61
C LYS A 601 5.79 9.29 -2.44
N THR A 602 5.17 10.07 -3.32
CA THR A 602 3.72 10.30 -3.37
C THR A 602 3.21 10.01 -4.77
N ASP A 603 1.89 9.92 -4.93
CA ASP A 603 1.27 9.70 -6.23
C ASP A 603 1.29 11.00 -7.07
N THR A 604 2.43 11.30 -7.70
CA THR A 604 2.66 12.56 -8.42
C THR A 604 2.63 12.36 -9.93
N PRO A 605 1.93 13.22 -10.71
CA PRO A 605 2.06 13.24 -12.15
C PRO A 605 3.51 13.43 -12.60
N VAL A 606 3.97 12.63 -13.56
CA VAL A 606 5.35 12.68 -14.06
C VAL A 606 5.71 14.07 -14.59
N VAL A 607 4.74 14.79 -15.16
CA VAL A 607 4.91 16.14 -15.69
C VAL A 607 5.20 17.19 -14.60
N GLU A 608 4.75 16.96 -13.37
CA GLU A 608 4.87 17.92 -12.25
C GLU A 608 6.19 17.77 -11.47
N VAL A 609 6.88 16.65 -11.64
CA VAL A 609 8.16 16.39 -10.97
C VAL A 609 9.25 17.29 -11.57
N PRO A 610 9.96 18.15 -10.82
CA PRO A 610 11.02 19.00 -11.39
C PRO A 610 12.36 18.24 -11.53
N GLN A 611 12.33 17.04 -12.10
CA GLN A 611 13.48 16.17 -12.29
C GLN A 611 13.22 15.15 -13.42
N SER A 612 14.32 14.71 -14.06
CA SER A 612 14.31 13.68 -15.09
C SER A 612 13.96 12.29 -14.54
N ILE A 613 12.82 11.77 -14.98
CA ILE A 613 12.34 10.42 -14.64
C ILE A 613 11.83 9.68 -15.87
N SER A 614 12.17 8.40 -15.97
CA SER A 614 11.65 7.49 -17.00
C SER A 614 10.90 6.34 -16.33
N VAL A 615 9.78 5.94 -16.92
CA VAL A 615 9.01 4.78 -16.47
C VAL A 615 8.95 3.78 -17.61
N VAL A 616 9.45 2.58 -17.36
CA VAL A 616 9.36 1.44 -18.27
C VAL A 616 8.19 0.56 -17.83
N THR A 617 7.14 0.54 -18.64
CA THR A 617 5.87 -0.13 -18.32
C THR A 617 5.92 -1.64 -18.56
N ARG A 618 4.93 -2.37 -18.03
CA ARG A 618 4.74 -3.80 -18.27
C ARG A 618 4.68 -4.13 -19.76
N ASP A 619 3.93 -3.36 -20.52
CA ASP A 619 3.74 -3.55 -21.96
C ASP A 619 5.06 -3.36 -22.73
N GLN A 620 5.86 -2.37 -22.36
CA GLN A 620 7.19 -2.17 -22.96
C GLN A 620 8.14 -3.35 -22.67
N MET A 621 8.10 -3.88 -21.44
CA MET A 621 8.93 -5.02 -21.04
C MET A 621 8.47 -6.32 -21.72
N GLU A 622 7.16 -6.54 -21.85
CA GLU A 622 6.60 -7.72 -22.50
C GLU A 622 6.84 -7.71 -24.00
N THR A 623 6.60 -6.56 -24.65
CA THR A 623 6.85 -6.36 -26.07
C THR A 623 8.31 -6.70 -26.38
N ARG A 624 9.26 -6.03 -25.74
CA ARG A 624 10.70 -6.26 -25.96
C ARG A 624 11.24 -7.58 -25.37
N ARG A 625 10.42 -8.30 -24.59
CA ARG A 625 10.76 -9.56 -23.92
C ARG A 625 12.06 -9.48 -23.11
N THR A 626 12.15 -8.47 -22.24
CA THR A 626 13.34 -8.20 -21.43
C THR A 626 13.55 -9.29 -20.37
N GLN A 627 14.78 -9.83 -20.28
CA GLN A 627 15.13 -10.99 -19.44
C GLN A 627 15.89 -10.65 -18.16
N THR A 628 16.40 -9.42 -18.07
CA THR A 628 17.17 -8.88 -16.96
C THR A 628 16.83 -7.41 -16.80
N LEU A 629 17.10 -6.82 -15.63
CA LEU A 629 16.90 -5.39 -15.42
C LEU A 629 17.75 -4.52 -16.35
N THR A 630 18.94 -5.00 -16.74
CA THR A 630 19.81 -4.33 -17.73
C THR A 630 19.15 -4.18 -19.09
N GLN A 631 18.43 -5.20 -19.55
CA GLN A 631 17.68 -5.14 -20.80
C GLN A 631 16.46 -4.23 -20.69
N THR A 632 15.78 -4.22 -19.54
CA THR A 632 14.62 -3.35 -19.29
C THR A 632 14.97 -1.88 -19.51
N LEU A 633 16.13 -1.44 -19.01
CA LEU A 633 16.60 -0.06 -19.07
C LEU A 633 17.44 0.27 -20.32
N ALA A 634 17.64 -0.67 -21.24
CA ALA A 634 18.51 -0.47 -22.40
C ALA A 634 18.00 0.57 -23.42
N TYR A 635 16.74 0.97 -23.33
CA TYR A 635 16.12 2.04 -24.16
C TYR A 635 15.82 3.31 -23.35
N THR A 636 16.33 3.39 -22.12
CA THR A 636 16.11 4.52 -21.22
C THR A 636 17.25 5.53 -21.38
N PRO A 637 16.97 6.83 -21.55
CA PRO A 637 18.03 7.84 -21.64
C PRO A 637 18.78 7.95 -20.31
N GLY A 638 20.04 8.33 -20.39
CA GLY A 638 20.94 8.52 -19.25
C GLY A 638 21.54 7.21 -18.74
N VAL A 639 21.03 6.04 -19.14
CA VAL A 639 21.39 4.72 -18.58
C VAL A 639 22.26 3.93 -19.55
N HIS A 640 23.51 3.67 -19.18
CA HIS A 640 24.34 2.65 -19.82
C HIS A 640 24.22 1.34 -19.04
N ALA A 641 23.35 0.45 -19.51
CA ALA A 641 22.86 -0.71 -18.76
C ALA A 641 23.66 -2.01 -18.95
N GLU A 642 24.31 -2.22 -20.10
CA GLU A 642 24.98 -3.50 -20.45
C GLU A 642 26.51 -3.40 -20.46
N GLN A 643 27.12 -2.52 -19.66
CA GLN A 643 28.59 -2.26 -19.66
C GLN A 643 29.46 -3.48 -19.31
N PHE A 644 28.87 -4.52 -18.71
CA PHE A 644 29.53 -5.78 -18.37
C PHE A 644 29.19 -6.93 -19.34
N GLY A 645 28.47 -6.68 -20.43
CA GLY A 645 28.04 -7.74 -21.35
C GLY A 645 26.94 -8.65 -20.76
N PRO A 646 26.83 -9.93 -21.15
CA PRO A 646 25.81 -10.87 -20.67
C PRO A 646 26.07 -11.37 -19.23
N HIS A 647 26.58 -10.52 -18.34
CA HIS A 647 26.97 -10.90 -16.99
C HIS A 647 25.76 -10.92 -16.03
N MET A 648 25.34 -12.09 -15.54
CA MET A 648 24.26 -12.20 -14.54
C MET A 648 24.65 -11.74 -13.12
N SER A 649 25.95 -11.72 -12.73
CA SER A 649 26.35 -11.43 -11.33
C SER A 649 26.66 -9.97 -11.02
N SER A 650 26.82 -9.13 -12.04
CA SER A 650 27.41 -7.80 -11.86
C SER A 650 26.64 -6.80 -12.69
N ILE A 651 25.42 -6.56 -12.25
CA ILE A 651 24.58 -5.52 -12.82
C ILE A 651 25.06 -4.21 -12.21
N GLY A 652 26.02 -3.59 -12.88
CA GLY A 652 26.31 -2.20 -12.69
C GLY A 652 25.61 -1.38 -13.76
N PHE A 653 24.64 -0.57 -13.38
CA PHE A 653 24.15 0.50 -14.23
C PHE A 653 25.06 1.70 -14.07
N SER A 654 25.29 2.45 -15.13
CA SER A 654 25.70 3.84 -14.96
C SER A 654 24.62 4.79 -15.44
N MET A 655 24.33 5.78 -14.60
CA MET A 655 23.41 6.87 -14.88
C MET A 655 24.19 8.17 -14.88
N ARG A 656 24.11 8.94 -15.98
CA ARG A 656 24.85 10.21 -16.16
C ARG A 656 26.35 10.09 -15.88
N GLY A 657 26.96 8.95 -16.22
CA GLY A 657 28.40 8.72 -16.03
C GLY A 657 28.81 8.24 -14.63
N PHE A 658 27.86 8.09 -13.70
CA PHE A 658 28.12 7.56 -12.36
C PHE A 658 27.48 6.20 -12.20
N GLN A 659 28.12 5.34 -11.42
CA GLN A 659 27.55 4.05 -11.06
C GLN A 659 26.25 4.28 -10.26
N ALA A 660 25.19 3.57 -10.62
CA ALA A 660 23.90 3.64 -9.93
C ALA A 660 23.69 2.38 -9.08
N ASP A 661 23.91 2.53 -7.77
CA ASP A 661 23.80 1.46 -6.77
C ASP A 661 22.54 1.60 -5.89
N GLY A 662 21.66 2.55 -6.23
CA GLY A 662 20.41 2.84 -5.52
C GLY A 662 19.22 2.11 -6.13
N ILE A 663 19.12 0.80 -5.96
CA ILE A 663 17.94 0.04 -6.39
C ILE A 663 16.95 -0.10 -5.23
N TYR A 664 15.68 0.15 -5.51
CA TYR A 664 14.61 0.18 -4.52
C TYR A 664 13.49 -0.76 -4.93
N LEU A 665 13.12 -1.71 -4.08
CA LEU A 665 11.99 -2.60 -4.29
C LEU A 665 10.81 -2.06 -3.49
N ASN A 666 9.72 -1.70 -4.17
CA ASN A 666 8.54 -1.10 -3.55
C ASN A 666 8.87 0.09 -2.61
N GLY A 667 9.84 0.92 -3.03
CA GLY A 667 10.24 2.14 -2.30
C GLY A 667 11.28 1.94 -1.19
N LEU A 668 11.66 0.70 -0.86
CA LEU A 668 12.69 0.38 0.14
C LEU A 668 13.99 -0.05 -0.55
N ARG A 669 15.14 0.31 0.04
CA ARG A 669 16.44 -0.03 -0.58
C ARG A 669 16.59 -1.54 -0.66
N SER A 670 16.77 -2.00 -1.89
CA SER A 670 16.91 -3.40 -2.24
C SER A 670 18.36 -3.86 -2.16
N ILE A 671 18.50 -5.16 -1.87
CA ILE A 671 19.55 -6.15 -2.19
C ILE A 671 20.91 -5.66 -2.75
N SER A 672 22.00 -6.31 -2.31
CA SER A 672 23.38 -6.02 -2.69
C SER A 672 23.81 -6.46 -4.10
N ASN A 673 22.97 -7.17 -4.86
CA ASN A 673 23.20 -7.44 -6.28
C ASN A 673 21.89 -7.43 -7.09
N ASN A 674 21.95 -6.73 -8.22
CA ASN A 674 20.84 -6.03 -8.85
C ASN A 674 20.01 -6.85 -9.86
N ASP A 675 19.53 -8.05 -9.53
CA ASP A 675 18.65 -8.80 -10.45
C ASP A 675 17.44 -9.40 -9.74
N VAL A 676 16.31 -8.68 -9.79
CA VAL A 676 14.97 -9.26 -9.62
C VAL A 676 14.41 -9.48 -11.01
N ASP A 677 13.91 -10.68 -11.29
CA ASP A 677 13.43 -11.00 -12.64
C ASP A 677 12.32 -10.03 -13.11
N PRO A 678 12.44 -9.40 -14.29
CA PRO A 678 11.44 -8.47 -14.80
C PRO A 678 10.04 -9.08 -14.90
N TYR A 679 9.89 -10.41 -14.99
CA TYR A 679 8.58 -11.05 -15.05
C TYR A 679 7.72 -10.81 -13.80
N GLY A 680 8.33 -10.63 -12.63
CA GLY A 680 7.64 -10.30 -11.37
C GLY A 680 7.32 -8.81 -11.19
N LEU A 681 7.69 -7.96 -12.15
CA LEU A 681 7.58 -6.50 -12.04
C LEU A 681 6.44 -5.95 -12.88
N GLU A 682 5.76 -4.96 -12.33
CA GLU A 682 4.72 -4.17 -12.99
C GLU A 682 5.34 -3.03 -13.80
N ARG A 683 6.37 -2.38 -13.24
CA ARG A 683 7.15 -1.34 -13.90
C ARG A 683 8.52 -1.18 -13.28
N VAL A 684 9.41 -0.52 -14.04
CA VAL A 684 10.72 -0.08 -13.58
C VAL A 684 10.84 1.41 -13.82
N GLU A 685 11.12 2.17 -12.77
CA GLU A 685 11.24 3.63 -12.80
C GLU A 685 12.71 4.02 -12.61
N ALA A 686 13.28 4.85 -13.49
CA ALA A 686 14.63 5.36 -13.39
C ALA A 686 14.60 6.87 -13.13
N MET A 687 14.99 7.29 -11.94
CA MET A 687 15.15 8.68 -11.54
C MET A 687 16.62 9.07 -11.62
N ARG A 688 16.94 10.01 -12.51
CA ARG A 688 18.32 10.39 -12.81
C ARG A 688 18.77 11.59 -11.99
N GLY A 689 20.02 11.53 -11.54
CA GLY A 689 20.60 12.54 -10.65
C GLY A 689 20.32 12.29 -9.17
N PRO A 690 20.86 13.12 -8.27
CA PRO A 690 20.82 12.89 -6.83
C PRO A 690 19.39 12.75 -6.28
N ALA A 691 19.19 11.73 -5.45
CA ALA A 691 17.89 11.40 -4.84
C ALA A 691 17.98 11.13 -3.33
N SER A 692 19.08 11.53 -2.68
CA SER A 692 19.31 11.22 -1.26
C SER A 692 18.28 11.81 -0.32
N VAL A 693 17.66 12.94 -0.67
CA VAL A 693 16.62 13.57 0.17
C VAL A 693 15.46 12.62 0.49
N LEU A 694 15.07 11.73 -0.42
CA LEU A 694 13.99 10.77 -0.16
C LEU A 694 14.52 9.37 0.17
N TYR A 695 15.74 9.04 -0.26
CA TYR A 695 16.22 7.66 -0.28
C TYR A 695 17.50 7.41 0.54
N GLY A 696 18.03 8.43 1.21
CA GLY A 696 19.24 8.34 2.02
C GLY A 696 20.49 8.10 1.19
N GLN A 697 21.33 7.16 1.62
CA GLN A 697 22.69 6.96 1.10
C GLN A 697 22.68 6.42 -0.34
N ASN A 698 22.81 7.31 -1.32
CA ASN A 698 22.77 6.98 -2.75
C ASN A 698 23.88 7.69 -3.51
N ALA A 699 24.38 7.00 -4.54
CA ALA A 699 25.30 7.59 -5.48
C ALA A 699 24.63 8.73 -6.29
N PRO A 700 25.40 9.69 -6.81
CA PRO A 700 24.87 10.85 -7.54
C PRO A 700 24.14 10.49 -8.84
N GLY A 701 24.34 9.29 -9.41
CA GLY A 701 23.70 8.86 -10.65
C GLY A 701 22.16 8.76 -10.54
N GLY A 702 21.64 8.51 -9.33
CA GLY A 702 20.21 8.43 -9.04
C GLY A 702 19.75 7.04 -8.60
N VAL A 703 18.45 6.80 -8.71
CA VAL A 703 17.80 5.59 -8.18
C VAL A 703 16.95 4.87 -9.22
N ILE A 704 16.85 3.54 -9.07
CA ILE A 704 15.99 2.67 -9.87
C ILE A 704 14.93 2.08 -8.95
N GLY A 705 13.67 2.44 -9.17
CA GLY A 705 12.50 1.89 -8.49
C GLY A 705 11.95 0.68 -9.21
N LEU A 706 11.86 -0.45 -8.52
CA LEU A 706 11.23 -1.69 -8.95
C LEU A 706 9.86 -1.78 -8.27
N VAL A 707 8.79 -1.79 -9.07
CA VAL A 707 7.42 -1.95 -8.56
C VAL A 707 6.97 -3.37 -8.91
N THR A 708 6.67 -4.16 -7.88
CA THR A 708 6.23 -5.55 -8.07
C THR A 708 4.80 -5.60 -8.58
N LYS A 709 4.46 -6.67 -9.30
CA LYS A 709 3.07 -7.02 -9.59
C LYS A 709 2.28 -7.11 -8.29
N ARG A 710 1.08 -6.53 -8.29
CA ARG A 710 0.14 -6.56 -7.14
C ARG A 710 -1.10 -7.37 -7.47
N PRO A 711 -1.81 -7.90 -6.45
CA PRO A 711 -3.13 -8.49 -6.60
C PRO A 711 -4.11 -7.56 -7.31
N THR A 712 -4.97 -8.15 -8.14
CA THR A 712 -5.93 -7.44 -8.99
C THR A 712 -7.35 -7.84 -8.63
N GLU A 713 -8.31 -6.93 -8.83
CA GLU A 713 -9.72 -7.24 -8.64
C GLU A 713 -10.31 -8.09 -9.76
N LYS A 714 -9.73 -7.99 -10.95
CA LYS A 714 -10.05 -8.85 -12.09
C LYS A 714 -9.13 -10.07 -12.03
N PRO A 715 -9.66 -11.30 -12.23
CA PRO A 715 -8.83 -12.48 -12.34
C PRO A 715 -7.78 -12.30 -13.43
N VAL A 716 -6.55 -12.74 -13.14
CA VAL A 716 -5.44 -12.80 -14.07
C VAL A 716 -4.93 -14.22 -14.01
N HIS A 717 -5.07 -14.96 -15.10
CA HIS A 717 -4.41 -16.26 -15.23
C HIS A 717 -3.59 -16.28 -16.51
N GLU A 718 -2.32 -16.64 -16.37
CA GLU A 718 -1.40 -16.76 -17.48
C GLU A 718 -0.47 -17.95 -17.28
N VAL A 719 -0.23 -18.69 -18.36
CA VAL A 719 0.87 -19.65 -18.46
C VAL A 719 1.68 -19.35 -19.71
N GLN A 720 3.02 -19.41 -19.60
CA GLN A 720 3.95 -19.18 -20.69
C GLN A 720 4.90 -20.36 -20.87
N LEU A 721 5.19 -20.70 -22.13
CA LEU A 721 6.26 -21.60 -22.53
C LEU A 721 7.23 -20.87 -23.45
N GLN A 722 8.53 -21.08 -23.24
CA GLN A 722 9.60 -20.42 -23.97
C GLN A 722 10.61 -21.43 -24.52
N GLY A 723 11.05 -21.18 -25.75
CA GLY A 723 12.16 -21.86 -26.39
C GLY A 723 13.05 -20.87 -27.14
N GLY A 724 14.33 -21.16 -27.29
CA GLY A 724 15.24 -20.25 -28.00
C GLY A 724 16.57 -20.88 -28.38
N ASN A 725 17.44 -20.08 -28.99
CA ASN A 725 18.81 -20.52 -29.26
C ASN A 725 19.60 -20.70 -27.95
N PHE A 726 20.74 -21.40 -28.05
CA PHE A 726 21.59 -21.78 -26.91
C PHE A 726 20.91 -22.76 -25.91
N ASP A 727 20.16 -23.74 -26.43
CA ASP A 727 19.37 -24.71 -25.63
C ASP A 727 18.46 -24.05 -24.58
N ARG A 728 17.94 -22.86 -24.92
CA ARG A 728 17.12 -22.09 -24.00
C ARG A 728 15.73 -22.70 -23.91
N LYS A 729 15.31 -22.98 -22.68
CA LYS A 729 13.98 -23.48 -22.31
C LYS A 729 13.49 -22.80 -21.04
N GLY A 730 12.21 -22.47 -21.00
CA GLY A 730 11.63 -21.87 -19.82
C GLY A 730 10.12 -21.95 -19.79
N GLY A 731 9.58 -21.78 -18.60
CA GLY A 731 8.14 -21.68 -18.35
C GLY A 731 7.86 -20.63 -17.30
N ALA A 732 6.69 -20.02 -17.37
CA ALA A 732 6.25 -19.03 -16.40
C ALA A 732 4.75 -19.13 -16.16
N PHE A 733 4.29 -18.65 -15.01
CA PHE A 733 2.86 -18.54 -14.70
C PHE A 733 2.59 -17.27 -13.89
N ASP A 734 1.39 -16.72 -14.00
CA ASP A 734 0.91 -15.57 -13.22
C ASP A 734 -0.58 -15.79 -12.93
N PHE A 735 -0.91 -16.01 -11.66
CA PHE A 735 -2.26 -16.24 -11.18
C PHE A 735 -2.62 -15.20 -10.14
N GLY A 736 -3.73 -14.51 -10.29
CA GLY A 736 -4.19 -13.52 -9.33
C GLY A 736 -5.66 -13.20 -9.49
N GLY A 737 -6.20 -12.48 -8.52
CA GLY A 737 -7.62 -12.15 -8.49
C GLY A 737 -8.17 -12.04 -7.07
N PRO A 738 -9.49 -11.90 -6.95
CA PRO A 738 -10.16 -11.91 -5.66
C PRO A 738 -10.18 -13.32 -5.04
N VAL A 739 -9.86 -13.40 -3.75
CA VAL A 739 -10.06 -14.60 -2.92
C VAL A 739 -11.49 -14.62 -2.37
N THR A 740 -12.06 -13.46 -2.10
CA THR A 740 -13.42 -13.27 -1.58
C THR A 740 -14.34 -12.61 -2.61
N GLU A 741 -15.63 -12.93 -2.60
CA GLU A 741 -16.62 -12.35 -3.54
C GLU A 741 -16.70 -10.81 -3.43
N ASP A 742 -16.48 -10.27 -2.24
CA ASP A 742 -16.50 -8.84 -1.93
C ASP A 742 -15.18 -8.11 -2.24
N LYS A 743 -14.18 -8.83 -2.77
CA LYS A 743 -12.85 -8.30 -3.13
C LYS A 743 -12.07 -7.67 -1.96
N THR A 744 -12.44 -7.96 -0.71
CA THR A 744 -11.69 -7.51 0.48
C THR A 744 -10.35 -8.22 0.63
N LEU A 745 -10.21 -9.41 0.05
CA LEU A 745 -8.96 -10.15 0.00
C LEU A 745 -8.63 -10.51 -1.46
N LEU A 746 -7.44 -10.12 -1.91
CA LEU A 746 -6.93 -10.36 -3.25
C LEU A 746 -5.59 -11.09 -3.17
N TYR A 747 -5.30 -11.97 -4.12
CA TYR A 747 -4.02 -12.67 -4.20
C TYR A 747 -3.34 -12.47 -5.55
N ARG A 748 -2.03 -12.68 -5.57
CA ARG A 748 -1.24 -12.88 -6.79
C ARG A 748 -0.08 -13.81 -6.52
N PHE A 749 0.16 -14.74 -7.42
CA PHE A 749 1.22 -15.72 -7.37
C PHE A 749 1.85 -15.88 -8.75
N THR A 750 3.12 -15.51 -8.86
CA THR A 750 3.85 -15.44 -10.12
C THR A 750 5.12 -16.28 -10.01
N GLY A 751 5.45 -17.04 -11.05
CA GLY A 751 6.64 -17.88 -11.06
C GLY A 751 7.27 -18.03 -12.43
N LEU A 752 8.58 -18.29 -12.46
CA LEU A 752 9.35 -18.53 -13.68
C LEU A 752 10.48 -19.51 -13.41
N LEU A 753 10.68 -20.44 -14.35
CA LEU A 753 11.84 -21.32 -14.43
C LEU A 753 12.49 -21.18 -15.80
N ARG A 754 13.81 -21.08 -15.84
CA ARG A 754 14.59 -20.97 -17.08
C ARG A 754 15.91 -21.72 -16.97
N ASP A 755 16.29 -22.42 -18.04
CA ASP A 755 17.58 -23.10 -18.23
C ASP A 755 18.08 -22.82 -19.65
N GLY A 756 19.39 -22.63 -19.82
CA GLY A 756 20.00 -22.47 -21.13
C GLY A 756 21.47 -22.08 -21.05
N TYR A 757 22.11 -21.88 -22.19
CA TYR A 757 23.45 -21.34 -22.31
C TYR A 757 23.42 -19.90 -22.80
N THR A 758 24.55 -19.22 -22.70
CA THR A 758 24.77 -17.90 -23.30
C THR A 758 25.51 -18.03 -24.64
N SER A 759 25.85 -16.90 -25.26
CA SER A 759 26.70 -16.87 -26.45
C SER A 759 28.19 -17.15 -26.14
N ILE A 760 28.57 -17.30 -24.87
CA ILE A 760 29.95 -17.62 -24.45
C ILE A 760 30.04 -19.13 -24.19
N ASP A 761 31.13 -19.74 -24.66
CA ASP A 761 31.37 -21.17 -24.53
C ASP A 761 31.32 -21.59 -23.04
N PHE A 762 30.73 -22.76 -22.74
CA PHE A 762 30.59 -23.31 -21.38
C PHE A 762 29.79 -22.45 -20.37
N SER A 763 29.29 -21.28 -20.77
CA SER A 763 28.56 -20.38 -19.90
C SER A 763 27.08 -20.77 -19.86
N LYS A 764 26.71 -21.52 -18.82
CA LYS A 764 25.33 -21.95 -18.54
C LYS A 764 24.64 -20.97 -17.59
N GLU A 765 23.33 -20.79 -17.76
CA GLU A 765 22.48 -19.97 -16.89
C GLU A 765 21.20 -20.74 -16.51
N ARG A 766 20.88 -20.71 -15.21
CA ARG A 766 19.65 -21.26 -14.63
C ARG A 766 19.04 -20.26 -13.68
N ARG A 767 17.73 -20.04 -13.80
CA ARG A 767 16.97 -19.18 -12.89
C ARG A 767 15.69 -19.86 -12.45
N ALA A 768 15.43 -19.82 -11.15
CA ALA A 768 14.12 -20.04 -10.58
C ALA A 768 13.67 -18.76 -9.86
N PHE A 769 12.45 -18.31 -10.13
CA PHE A 769 11.84 -17.13 -9.52
C PHE A 769 10.42 -17.46 -9.08
N LEU A 770 10.06 -17.06 -7.86
CA LEU A 770 8.72 -17.15 -7.30
C LEU A 770 8.41 -15.86 -6.56
N SER A 771 7.19 -15.36 -6.69
CA SER A 771 6.68 -14.25 -5.91
C SER A 771 5.22 -14.46 -5.55
N GLY A 772 4.88 -14.19 -4.29
CA GLY A 772 3.51 -14.18 -3.79
C GLY A 772 3.16 -12.82 -3.23
N ALA A 773 1.92 -12.38 -3.42
CA ALA A 773 1.38 -11.18 -2.85
C ALA A 773 -0.07 -11.39 -2.40
N LEU A 774 -0.44 -10.77 -1.29
CA LEU A 774 -1.78 -10.79 -0.72
C LEU A 774 -2.15 -9.35 -0.34
N THR A 775 -3.26 -8.85 -0.89
CA THR A 775 -3.79 -7.53 -0.55
C THR A 775 -5.05 -7.71 0.27
N TRP A 776 -5.05 -7.18 1.49
CA TRP A 776 -6.18 -7.15 2.39
C TRP A 776 -6.67 -5.71 2.55
N ARG A 777 -7.96 -5.51 2.27
CA ARG A 777 -8.68 -4.25 2.36
C ARG A 777 -9.78 -4.40 3.42
N PRO A 778 -9.43 -4.30 4.72
CA PRO A 778 -10.42 -4.44 5.80
C PRO A 778 -11.49 -3.34 5.75
N THR A 779 -11.15 -2.18 5.17
CA THR A 779 -12.04 -1.02 5.02
C THR A 779 -11.77 -0.35 3.67
N ALA A 780 -12.61 0.59 3.26
CA ALA A 780 -12.32 1.44 2.09
C ALA A 780 -11.12 2.38 2.32
N ALA A 781 -10.71 2.61 3.57
CA ALA A 781 -9.65 3.55 3.94
C ALA A 781 -8.29 2.87 4.17
N THR A 782 -8.25 1.56 4.42
CA THR A 782 -7.03 0.81 4.72
C THR A 782 -6.76 -0.25 3.65
N GLU A 783 -5.54 -0.28 3.13
CA GLU A 783 -5.03 -1.35 2.27
C GLU A 783 -3.69 -1.86 2.82
N ILE A 784 -3.55 -3.17 2.97
CA ILE A 784 -2.31 -3.84 3.37
C ILE A 784 -1.95 -4.85 2.31
N THR A 785 -0.79 -4.70 1.69
CA THR A 785 -0.25 -5.66 0.71
C THR A 785 0.99 -6.32 1.27
N ALA A 786 0.87 -7.59 1.66
CA ALA A 786 2.01 -8.43 2.02
C ALA A 786 2.60 -9.07 0.76
N PHE A 787 3.93 -9.21 0.70
CA PHE A 787 4.61 -9.82 -0.45
C PHE A 787 5.81 -10.67 -0.04
N SER A 788 6.16 -11.62 -0.90
CA SER A 788 7.37 -12.41 -0.83
C SER A 788 7.99 -12.61 -2.21
N ILE A 789 9.32 -12.72 -2.25
CA ILE A 789 10.11 -13.03 -3.44
C ILE A 789 11.14 -14.08 -3.05
N TYR A 790 11.27 -15.12 -3.87
CA TYR A 790 12.36 -16.08 -3.82
C TYR A 790 12.98 -16.21 -5.21
N GLN A 791 14.29 -16.07 -5.32
CA GLN A 791 15.01 -16.23 -6.58
C GLN A 791 16.31 -17.00 -6.36
N LYS A 792 16.56 -17.99 -7.21
CA LYS A 792 17.80 -18.77 -7.22
C LYS A 792 18.41 -18.76 -8.62
N ASP A 793 19.65 -18.29 -8.69
CA ASP A 793 20.40 -18.20 -9.93
C ASP A 793 21.64 -19.09 -9.84
N ASN A 794 21.88 -19.92 -10.85
CA ASN A 794 23.14 -20.63 -11.03
C ASN A 794 23.70 -20.28 -12.39
N PHE A 795 24.93 -19.81 -12.45
CA PHE A 795 25.53 -19.38 -13.70
C PHE A 795 27.05 -19.31 -13.63
N VAL A 796 27.67 -19.03 -14.77
CA VAL A 796 29.12 -18.84 -14.91
C VAL A 796 29.37 -17.37 -15.23
N ALA A 797 30.29 -16.73 -14.52
CA ALA A 797 30.65 -15.35 -14.83
C ALA A 797 31.65 -15.27 -15.98
N ASN A 798 31.68 -14.09 -16.58
CA ASN A 798 32.40 -13.82 -17.81
C ASN A 798 33.20 -12.53 -17.64
N TYR A 799 34.48 -12.67 -17.30
CA TYR A 799 35.39 -11.55 -16.99
C TYR A 799 35.83 -10.70 -18.19
N GLY A 800 35.19 -10.87 -19.34
CA GLY A 800 35.61 -10.26 -20.60
C GLY A 800 36.88 -10.90 -21.17
N LEU A 801 37.46 -10.26 -22.18
CA LEU A 801 38.64 -10.71 -22.91
C LEU A 801 39.76 -9.64 -22.83
N PRO A 802 41.04 -10.00 -23.05
CA PRO A 802 42.10 -9.01 -23.18
C PRO A 802 41.85 -8.02 -24.33
N ALA A 803 42.29 -6.78 -24.18
CA ALA A 803 42.19 -5.76 -25.22
C ALA A 803 42.98 -6.15 -26.48
N GLN A 804 44.16 -6.75 -26.29
CA GLN A 804 45.01 -7.26 -27.36
C GLN A 804 44.38 -8.49 -28.02
N GLY A 805 43.97 -8.34 -29.28
CA GLY A 805 43.28 -9.39 -30.03
C GLY A 805 41.76 -9.23 -30.04
N THR A 806 41.24 -8.18 -29.39
CA THR A 806 39.82 -7.79 -29.47
C THR A 806 39.65 -6.37 -30.02
N VAL A 807 40.02 -5.34 -29.24
CA VAL A 807 39.95 -3.92 -29.63
C VAL A 807 41.29 -3.39 -30.11
N LEU A 808 42.40 -3.95 -29.62
CA LEU A 808 43.76 -3.68 -30.09
C LEU A 808 44.24 -4.81 -31.00
N PRO A 809 45.10 -4.51 -32.00
CA PRO A 809 45.63 -5.51 -32.91
C PRO A 809 46.58 -6.49 -32.20
N ASN A 810 46.52 -7.76 -32.58
CA ASN A 810 47.41 -8.81 -32.04
C ASN A 810 47.99 -9.65 -33.17
N PRO A 811 49.31 -9.91 -33.19
CA PRO A 811 49.96 -10.70 -34.24
C PRO A 811 49.43 -12.14 -34.34
N ASN A 812 48.85 -12.69 -33.27
CA ASN A 812 48.25 -14.03 -33.25
C ASN A 812 46.83 -14.07 -33.87
N GLY A 813 46.28 -12.92 -34.31
CA GLY A 813 44.94 -12.81 -34.87
C GLY A 813 43.91 -12.25 -33.89
N ARG A 814 42.63 -12.51 -34.14
CA ARG A 814 41.52 -12.12 -33.24
C ARG A 814 41.14 -13.24 -32.29
N ILE A 815 40.92 -12.89 -31.03
CA ILE A 815 40.37 -13.81 -30.03
C ILE A 815 38.87 -13.99 -30.34
N PRO A 816 38.35 -15.22 -30.44
CA PRO A 816 36.91 -15.44 -30.63
C PRO A 816 36.09 -14.81 -29.50
N TYR A 817 35.00 -14.12 -29.84
CA TYR A 817 34.16 -13.43 -28.85
C TYR A 817 33.35 -14.40 -27.97
N THR A 818 33.23 -15.66 -28.38
CA THR A 818 32.63 -16.74 -27.57
C THR A 818 33.62 -17.32 -26.56
N ARG A 819 34.90 -16.90 -26.58
CA ARG A 819 35.97 -17.52 -25.79
C ARG A 819 35.69 -17.43 -24.30
N PHE A 820 35.71 -18.59 -23.65
CA PHE A 820 35.68 -18.71 -22.20
C PHE A 820 37.09 -18.68 -21.62
N LEU A 821 37.30 -17.90 -20.55
CA LEU A 821 38.62 -17.76 -19.90
C LEU A 821 38.75 -18.59 -18.62
N GLY A 822 37.64 -19.11 -18.08
CA GLY A 822 37.65 -19.90 -16.86
C GLY A 822 37.96 -21.38 -17.09
N GLU A 823 37.57 -22.22 -16.14
CA GLU A 823 37.68 -23.68 -16.23
C GLU A 823 36.27 -24.29 -16.11
N PRO A 824 35.75 -24.96 -17.15
CA PRO A 824 34.34 -25.39 -17.21
C PRO A 824 33.87 -26.26 -16.04
N ASN A 825 34.80 -27.02 -15.44
CA ASN A 825 34.50 -27.93 -14.31
C ASN A 825 34.74 -27.29 -12.93
N PHE A 826 35.18 -26.04 -12.87
CA PHE A 826 35.47 -25.32 -11.63
C PHE A 826 34.66 -24.03 -11.52
N SER A 827 34.63 -23.22 -12.57
CA SER A 827 33.95 -21.92 -12.59
C SER A 827 32.44 -22.07 -12.43
N HIS A 828 31.92 -21.67 -11.28
CA HIS A 828 30.49 -21.65 -10.99
C HIS A 828 30.13 -20.55 -9.98
N ARG A 829 28.94 -19.98 -10.16
CA ARG A 829 28.32 -19.05 -9.22
C ARG A 829 26.91 -19.51 -8.91
N SER A 830 26.54 -19.36 -7.64
CA SER A 830 25.17 -19.53 -7.18
C SER A 830 24.78 -18.32 -6.36
N ARG A 831 23.57 -17.83 -6.57
CA ARG A 831 22.94 -16.77 -5.80
C ARG A 831 21.58 -17.21 -5.32
N GLU A 832 21.26 -16.87 -4.08
CA GLU A 832 19.97 -17.12 -3.46
C GLU A 832 19.45 -15.85 -2.81
N LEU A 833 18.32 -15.36 -3.30
CA LEU A 833 17.64 -14.16 -2.84
C LEU A 833 16.29 -14.54 -2.25
N ALA A 834 16.04 -14.13 -1.01
CA ALA A 834 14.73 -14.22 -0.38
C ALA A 834 14.34 -12.86 0.21
N ALA A 835 13.13 -12.40 -0.06
CA ALA A 835 12.58 -11.18 0.51
C ALA A 835 11.15 -11.40 1.00
N VAL A 836 10.79 -10.78 2.12
CA VAL A 836 9.43 -10.75 2.67
C VAL A 836 9.16 -9.37 3.25
N GLY A 837 7.93 -8.88 3.09
CA GLY A 837 7.58 -7.55 3.56
C GLY A 837 6.10 -7.23 3.40
N TYR A 838 5.73 -6.01 3.75
CA TYR A 838 4.41 -5.47 3.47
C TYR A 838 4.46 -3.97 3.17
N ASN A 839 3.43 -3.52 2.46
CA ASN A 839 3.10 -2.12 2.25
C ASN A 839 1.71 -1.86 2.88
N LEU A 840 1.65 -0.96 3.86
CA LEU A 840 0.40 -0.50 4.48
C LEU A 840 0.11 0.93 4.01
N GLU A 841 -1.12 1.17 3.60
CA GLU A 841 -1.68 2.51 3.37
C GLU A 841 -2.97 2.67 4.19
N HIS A 842 -3.08 3.77 4.91
CA HIS A 842 -4.26 4.14 5.66
C HIS A 842 -4.63 5.60 5.39
N ARG A 843 -5.76 5.81 4.71
CA ARG A 843 -6.37 7.13 4.48
C ARG A 843 -7.06 7.55 5.76
N ALA A 844 -6.29 8.26 6.54
CA ALA A 844 -6.66 8.70 7.86
C ALA A 844 -7.82 9.72 7.72
N THR A 845 -7.62 10.83 6.98
CA THR A 845 -8.69 11.77 6.53
C THR A 845 -8.65 11.83 5.02
N ASP A 846 -9.59 12.56 4.39
CA ASP A 846 -9.51 12.94 2.97
C ASP A 846 -8.18 13.63 2.60
N ASN A 847 -7.55 14.30 3.57
CA ASN A 847 -6.34 15.08 3.40
C ASN A 847 -5.07 14.47 4.02
N LEU A 848 -5.17 13.43 4.87
CA LEU A 848 -4.00 12.83 5.53
C LEU A 848 -3.96 11.34 5.24
N THR A 849 -2.87 10.89 4.60
CA THR A 849 -2.61 9.48 4.33
C THR A 849 -1.34 9.05 5.07
N PHE A 850 -1.43 7.95 5.81
CA PHE A 850 -0.29 7.32 6.44
C PHE A 850 0.14 6.10 5.60
N ARG A 851 1.45 5.92 5.40
CA ARG A 851 2.01 4.73 4.78
C ARG A 851 3.14 4.16 5.62
N GLN A 852 3.22 2.84 5.67
CA GLN A 852 4.34 2.13 6.27
C GLN A 852 4.78 1.01 5.33
N ASN A 853 6.06 1.03 4.95
CA ASN A 853 6.67 0.01 4.11
C ASN A 853 7.71 -0.71 4.95
N LEU A 854 7.65 -2.04 5.00
CA LEU A 854 8.61 -2.87 5.72
C LEU A 854 9.10 -4.01 4.83
N GLN A 855 10.39 -4.31 4.92
CA GLN A 855 11.01 -5.42 4.20
C GLN A 855 12.18 -6.05 4.97
N TYR A 856 12.25 -7.38 4.94
CA TYR A 856 13.45 -8.15 5.24
C TYR A 856 13.95 -8.82 3.96
N VAL A 857 15.27 -8.80 3.75
CA VAL A 857 15.94 -9.37 2.59
C VAL A 857 17.16 -10.18 3.04
N HIS A 858 17.26 -11.39 2.53
CA HIS A 858 18.46 -12.22 2.55
C HIS A 858 19.00 -12.40 1.13
N ASP A 859 20.29 -12.15 0.91
CA ASP A 859 20.99 -12.44 -0.35
C ASP A 859 22.30 -13.18 -0.06
N GLY A 860 22.37 -14.43 -0.49
CA GLY A 860 23.51 -15.32 -0.37
C GLY A 860 24.17 -15.53 -1.73
N TYR A 861 25.49 -15.45 -1.77
CA TYR A 861 26.27 -15.57 -3.00
C TYR A 861 27.45 -16.50 -2.78
N THR A 862 27.65 -17.48 -3.64
CA THR A 862 28.82 -18.38 -3.62
C THR A 862 29.49 -18.36 -4.98
N THR A 863 30.80 -18.17 -4.98
CA THR A 863 31.62 -18.06 -6.19
C THR A 863 32.84 -18.93 -6.04
N ASP A 864 33.04 -19.83 -7.00
CA ASP A 864 34.34 -20.41 -7.31
C ASP A 864 34.60 -20.06 -8.77
N ASP A 865 35.67 -19.31 -9.04
CA ASP A 865 35.88 -18.79 -10.39
C ASP A 865 37.34 -18.50 -10.70
N ILE A 866 37.60 -18.15 -11.95
CA ILE A 866 38.92 -17.84 -12.46
C ILE A 866 38.89 -16.46 -13.10
N ALA A 867 39.76 -15.58 -12.61
CA ALA A 867 39.93 -14.23 -13.10
C ALA A 867 41.20 -14.13 -13.99
N PRO A 868 41.17 -13.32 -15.06
CA PRO A 868 42.38 -13.02 -15.84
C PRO A 868 43.30 -12.07 -15.06
N SER A 869 44.61 -12.37 -15.00
CA SER A 869 45.59 -11.50 -14.32
C SER A 869 46.47 -10.72 -15.31
N GLY A 870 46.83 -11.31 -16.45
CA GLY A 870 47.66 -10.62 -17.44
C GLY A 870 48.00 -11.44 -18.67
N LEU A 871 48.12 -10.79 -19.83
CA LEU A 871 48.61 -11.43 -21.05
C LEU A 871 50.14 -11.40 -21.07
N ARG A 872 50.78 -12.54 -21.34
CA ARG A 872 52.25 -12.64 -21.45
C ARG A 872 52.77 -11.87 -22.66
N ALA A 873 54.10 -11.70 -22.71
CA ALA A 873 54.79 -10.97 -23.77
C ALA A 873 54.59 -11.57 -25.18
N ASP A 874 54.21 -12.84 -25.28
CA ASP A 874 53.84 -13.49 -26.55
C ASP A 874 52.47 -13.06 -27.10
N LEU A 875 51.73 -12.25 -26.33
CA LEU A 875 50.37 -11.80 -26.61
C LEU A 875 49.40 -12.95 -26.92
N ARG A 876 49.66 -14.15 -26.38
CA ARG A 876 48.91 -15.38 -26.67
C ARG A 876 48.49 -16.10 -25.40
N THR A 877 49.38 -16.19 -24.42
CA THR A 877 49.14 -16.92 -23.18
C THR A 877 48.69 -15.97 -22.08
N LEU A 878 47.52 -16.24 -21.50
CA LEU A 878 46.90 -15.48 -20.43
C LEU A 878 47.19 -16.15 -19.09
N ASP A 879 47.84 -15.42 -18.20
CA ASP A 879 47.94 -15.76 -16.79
C ASP A 879 46.59 -15.51 -16.10
N ARG A 880 46.26 -16.40 -15.16
CA ARG A 880 44.94 -16.48 -14.52
C ARG A 880 45.11 -16.81 -13.05
N GLU A 881 44.13 -16.40 -12.26
CA GLU A 881 44.08 -16.64 -10.82
C GLU A 881 42.74 -17.28 -10.48
N ALA A 882 42.77 -18.29 -9.61
CA ALA A 882 41.57 -18.91 -9.11
C ALA A 882 41.19 -18.27 -7.78
N TYR A 883 39.90 -18.14 -7.50
CA TYR A 883 39.47 -17.62 -6.21
C TYR A 883 38.14 -18.23 -5.81
N ARG A 884 37.86 -18.17 -4.51
CA ARG A 884 36.62 -18.59 -3.90
C ARG A 884 36.13 -17.47 -2.99
N SER A 885 34.86 -17.12 -3.09
CA SER A 885 34.25 -16.20 -2.14
C SER A 885 32.79 -16.55 -1.87
N ARG A 886 32.38 -16.35 -0.63
CA ARG A 886 31.01 -16.52 -0.15
C ARG A 886 30.59 -15.22 0.51
N PHE A 887 29.49 -14.65 0.03
CA PHE A 887 28.90 -13.43 0.57
C PHE A 887 27.53 -13.72 1.12
N THR A 888 27.19 -13.09 2.24
CA THR A 888 25.84 -13.06 2.79
C THR A 888 25.47 -11.65 3.14
N TRP A 889 24.23 -11.27 2.86
CA TRP A 889 23.65 -9.98 3.17
C TRP A 889 22.28 -10.18 3.79
N ASP A 890 22.11 -9.63 4.99
CA ASP A 890 20.81 -9.52 5.65
C ASP A 890 20.48 -8.04 5.78
N THR A 891 19.30 -7.65 5.30
CA THR A 891 18.83 -6.26 5.37
C THR A 891 17.42 -6.22 5.92
N PHE A 892 17.22 -5.44 6.98
CA PHE A 892 15.91 -5.05 7.48
C PHE A 892 15.73 -3.56 7.17
N ALA A 893 14.61 -3.20 6.54
CA ALA A 893 14.29 -1.82 6.21
C ALA A 893 12.83 -1.52 6.55
N ILE A 894 12.60 -0.35 7.15
CA ILE A 894 11.27 0.19 7.41
C ILE A 894 11.25 1.68 7.06
N ASP A 895 10.16 2.14 6.45
CA ASP A 895 9.93 3.54 6.10
C ASP A 895 8.50 3.93 6.46
N ASN A 896 8.35 4.94 7.31
CA ASN A 896 7.08 5.45 7.80
C ASN A 896 6.85 6.83 7.20
N GLN A 897 5.69 7.05 6.62
CA GLN A 897 5.38 8.23 5.82
C GLN A 897 4.02 8.80 6.21
N ALA A 898 3.95 10.13 6.34
CA ALA A 898 2.72 10.89 6.49
C ALA A 898 2.61 11.90 5.34
N GLU A 899 1.62 11.72 4.48
CA GLU A 899 1.28 12.63 3.38
C GLU A 899 0.08 13.49 3.77
N LEU A 900 0.27 14.80 3.86
CA LEU A 900 -0.74 15.79 4.16
C LEU A 900 -1.00 16.69 2.95
N LYS A 901 -2.23 16.72 2.47
CA LYS A 901 -2.73 17.69 1.49
C LYS A 901 -3.35 18.86 2.24
N ALA A 902 -2.79 20.06 2.08
CA ALA A 902 -3.23 21.26 2.81
C ALA A 902 -3.36 22.46 1.87
N THR A 903 -4.04 23.51 2.33
CA THR A 903 -4.13 24.79 1.60
C THR A 903 -3.77 25.95 2.53
N THR A 904 -2.99 26.90 2.02
CA THR A 904 -2.60 28.13 2.73
C THR A 904 -2.85 29.33 1.81
N GLY A 905 -4.04 29.92 1.91
CA GLY A 905 -4.48 30.93 0.95
C GLY A 905 -4.61 30.33 -0.46
N ALA A 906 -3.88 30.88 -1.43
CA ALA A 906 -3.85 30.37 -2.80
C ALA A 906 -2.89 29.17 -3.01
N LEU A 907 -2.08 28.84 -2.00
CA LEU A 907 -1.09 27.76 -2.08
C LEU A 907 -1.75 26.41 -1.76
N GLN A 908 -1.54 25.42 -2.63
CA GLN A 908 -1.92 24.03 -2.40
C GLN A 908 -0.66 23.23 -2.07
N HIS A 909 -0.63 22.58 -0.92
CA HIS A 909 0.52 21.85 -0.41
C HIS A 909 0.26 20.34 -0.47
N THR A 910 1.28 19.58 -0.85
CA THR A 910 1.39 18.15 -0.60
C THR A 910 2.66 17.92 0.20
N VAL A 911 2.50 17.89 1.52
CA VAL A 911 3.59 17.73 2.49
C VAL A 911 3.80 16.25 2.75
N LEU A 912 5.02 15.78 2.59
CA LEU A 912 5.46 14.43 2.93
C LEU A 912 6.50 14.52 4.05
N PHE A 913 6.15 13.99 5.21
CA PHE A 913 7.09 13.75 6.31
C PHE A 913 7.36 12.25 6.41
N GLY A 914 8.62 11.86 6.66
CA GLY A 914 8.91 10.46 6.91
C GLY A 914 10.16 10.20 7.73
N VAL A 915 10.18 8.99 8.29
CA VAL A 915 11.27 8.44 9.09
C VAL A 915 11.55 7.03 8.60
N ASP A 916 12.78 6.79 8.16
CA ASP A 916 13.24 5.47 7.77
C ASP A 916 14.37 4.95 8.66
N TYR A 917 14.44 3.63 8.74
CA TYR A 917 15.49 2.90 9.41
C TYR A 917 15.89 1.70 8.57
N ARG A 918 17.20 1.49 8.44
CA ARG A 918 17.78 0.31 7.77
C ARG A 918 18.88 -0.27 8.62
N TRP A 919 18.72 -1.54 8.97
CA TRP A 919 19.80 -2.38 9.50
C TRP A 919 20.33 -3.28 8.39
N ARG A 920 21.64 -3.36 8.25
CA ARG A 920 22.31 -4.23 7.28
C ARG A 920 23.44 -4.96 7.95
N LYS A 921 23.51 -6.27 7.72
CA LYS A 921 24.64 -7.10 8.09
C LYS A 921 25.20 -7.76 6.84
N SER A 922 26.51 -7.81 6.74
CA SER A 922 27.21 -8.52 5.69
C SER A 922 28.34 -9.34 6.24
N ALA A 923 28.60 -10.46 5.60
CA ALA A 923 29.80 -11.23 5.82
C ALA A 923 30.28 -11.74 4.47
N GLU A 924 31.56 -11.54 4.22
CA GLU A 924 32.29 -12.22 3.16
C GLU A 924 33.27 -13.19 3.80
N THR A 925 33.49 -14.34 3.17
CA THR A 925 34.54 -15.30 3.53
C THR A 925 35.08 -15.94 2.26
N GLY A 926 36.39 -16.03 2.10
CA GLY A 926 36.98 -16.66 0.94
C GLY A 926 38.49 -16.54 0.87
N THR A 927 39.02 -16.82 -0.31
CA THR A 927 40.42 -16.62 -0.66
C THR A 927 40.54 -16.15 -2.11
N TYR A 928 41.47 -15.21 -2.33
CA TYR A 928 41.81 -14.66 -3.64
C TYR A 928 43.19 -15.13 -4.15
N ASP A 929 43.84 -16.04 -3.42
CA ASP A 929 45.20 -16.51 -3.69
C ASP A 929 45.24 -17.93 -4.30
N GLY A 930 44.18 -18.32 -5.01
CA GLY A 930 44.12 -19.62 -5.67
C GLY A 930 44.97 -19.69 -6.93
N VAL A 931 45.47 -20.89 -7.23
CA VAL A 931 46.41 -21.13 -8.33
C VAL A 931 45.76 -21.97 -9.42
N VAL A 932 45.95 -21.54 -10.67
CA VAL A 932 45.55 -22.28 -11.87
C VAL A 932 46.58 -22.06 -12.98
N GLY A 933 46.69 -23.04 -13.89
CA GLY A 933 47.56 -22.92 -15.07
C GLY A 933 47.14 -21.78 -16.01
N PRO A 934 48.08 -21.21 -16.79
CA PRO A 934 47.78 -20.21 -17.80
C PRO A 934 46.96 -20.81 -18.95
N LEU A 935 46.31 -19.97 -19.75
CA LEU A 935 45.47 -20.39 -20.87
C LEU A 935 45.92 -19.73 -22.18
N ASP A 936 46.06 -20.53 -23.25
CA ASP A 936 46.15 -20.01 -24.61
C ASP A 936 44.76 -19.52 -25.06
N VAL A 937 44.59 -18.20 -25.20
CA VAL A 937 43.26 -17.61 -25.50
C VAL A 937 42.83 -17.81 -26.96
N PHE A 938 43.73 -18.24 -27.84
CA PHE A 938 43.43 -18.50 -29.24
C PHE A 938 43.09 -19.98 -29.48
N ALA A 939 43.76 -20.89 -28.77
CA ALA A 939 43.54 -22.33 -28.82
C ALA A 939 43.56 -22.95 -27.40
N PRO A 940 42.51 -22.75 -26.59
CA PRO A 940 42.50 -23.16 -25.20
C PRO A 940 42.43 -24.68 -25.05
N VAL A 941 43.20 -25.20 -24.08
CA VAL A 941 43.06 -26.56 -23.56
C VAL A 941 42.59 -26.44 -22.11
N TYR A 942 41.34 -26.79 -21.84
CA TYR A 942 40.75 -26.76 -20.51
C TYR A 942 41.06 -28.03 -19.72
N GLY A 943 40.78 -28.01 -18.41
CA GLY A 943 41.08 -29.09 -17.47
C GLY A 943 42.38 -28.86 -16.69
N SER A 944 42.83 -27.60 -16.59
CA SER A 944 43.98 -27.27 -15.75
C SER A 944 43.68 -27.61 -14.28
N PRO A 945 44.64 -28.17 -13.51
CA PRO A 945 44.46 -28.33 -12.08
C PRO A 945 44.24 -26.97 -11.42
N VAL A 946 43.21 -26.89 -10.56
CA VAL A 946 42.91 -25.70 -9.76
C VAL A 946 43.18 -26.01 -8.30
N PHE A 947 44.00 -25.20 -7.65
CA PHE A 947 44.27 -25.26 -6.22
C PHE A 947 43.65 -24.04 -5.53
N ILE A 948 42.75 -24.31 -4.57
CA ILE A 948 42.16 -23.27 -3.70
C ILE A 948 42.69 -23.49 -2.28
N PRO A 949 43.43 -22.54 -1.71
CA PRO A 949 43.89 -22.61 -0.32
C PRO A 949 42.73 -22.44 0.67
N ALA A 950 43.04 -22.49 1.96
CA ALA A 950 42.06 -22.17 3.00
C ALA A 950 41.65 -20.69 2.92
N ASP A 951 40.41 -20.39 3.31
CA ASP A 951 39.90 -19.03 3.39
C ASP A 951 40.82 -18.18 4.28
N ASN A 952 41.20 -16.99 3.78
CA ASN A 952 42.13 -16.06 4.44
C ASN A 952 41.64 -14.60 4.38
N TYR A 953 40.45 -14.38 3.80
CA TYR A 953 39.82 -13.07 3.68
C TYR A 953 38.39 -13.14 4.19
N GLY A 954 37.99 -12.22 5.07
CA GLY A 954 36.64 -12.27 5.62
C GLY A 954 36.18 -11.05 6.41
N PRO A 955 35.93 -9.92 5.75
CA PRO A 955 35.29 -8.79 6.39
C PRO A 955 33.84 -9.13 6.76
N ARG A 956 33.46 -8.75 7.98
CA ARG A 956 32.09 -8.73 8.46
C ARG A 956 31.71 -7.30 8.79
N GLN A 957 30.60 -6.84 8.23
CA GLN A 957 30.09 -5.49 8.42
C GLN A 957 28.71 -5.50 9.07
N THR A 958 28.45 -4.55 9.96
CA THR A 958 27.11 -4.23 10.45
C THR A 958 26.91 -2.74 10.33
N GLN A 959 25.78 -2.31 9.78
CA GLN A 959 25.50 -0.90 9.49
C GLN A 959 24.08 -0.59 9.94
N ASN A 960 23.89 0.46 10.72
CA ASN A 960 22.58 1.06 10.89
C ASN A 960 22.54 2.39 10.15
N PHE A 961 21.34 2.70 9.66
CA PHE A 961 21.04 3.94 8.99
C PHE A 961 19.68 4.40 9.49
N THR A 962 19.61 5.66 9.90
CA THR A 962 18.36 6.31 10.27
C THR A 962 18.31 7.61 9.50
N GLY A 963 17.15 7.95 8.94
CA GLY A 963 16.96 9.27 8.39
C GLY A 963 15.56 9.82 8.58
N ILE A 964 15.52 11.13 8.74
CA ILE A 964 14.29 11.92 8.86
C ILE A 964 14.26 12.85 7.66
N TYR A 965 13.14 12.84 6.93
CA TYR A 965 12.97 13.65 5.73
C TYR A 965 11.64 14.38 5.73
N LEU A 966 11.64 15.56 5.11
CA LEU A 966 10.48 16.39 4.90
C LEU A 966 10.56 16.94 3.47
N GLN A 967 9.46 16.84 2.73
CA GLN A 967 9.32 17.41 1.40
C GLN A 967 7.95 18.09 1.29
N ASP A 968 7.88 19.27 0.71
CA ASP A 968 6.63 19.95 0.37
C ASP A 968 6.59 20.22 -1.14
N GLN A 969 5.48 19.81 -1.77
CA GLN A 969 5.14 20.19 -3.14
C GLN A 969 4.04 21.25 -3.08
N ILE A 970 4.40 22.47 -3.42
CA ILE A 970 3.57 23.67 -3.33
C ILE A 970 3.14 24.06 -4.73
N LYS A 971 1.84 24.14 -4.95
CA LYS A 971 1.24 24.68 -6.17
C LYS A 971 0.62 26.05 -5.93
N LEU A 972 0.88 26.97 -6.84
CA LEU A 972 0.25 28.29 -6.91
C LEU A 972 -0.16 28.54 -8.36
N ASP A 973 -1.45 28.40 -8.67
CA ASP A 973 -1.93 28.41 -10.04
C ASP A 973 -1.14 27.40 -10.90
N ARG A 974 -0.26 27.88 -11.78
CA ARG A 974 0.57 27.07 -12.68
C ARG A 974 1.99 26.83 -12.16
N TRP A 975 2.39 27.50 -11.08
CA TRP A 975 3.70 27.31 -10.48
C TRP A 975 3.72 26.06 -9.61
N ILE A 976 4.78 25.26 -9.76
CA ILE A 976 5.03 24.04 -8.98
C ILE A 976 6.39 24.17 -8.32
N LEU A 977 6.42 24.35 -7.00
CA LEU A 977 7.63 24.43 -6.19
C LEU A 977 7.77 23.17 -5.34
N THR A 978 8.90 22.48 -5.46
CA THR A 978 9.25 21.35 -4.58
C THR A 978 10.43 21.74 -3.71
N LEU A 979 10.28 21.62 -2.40
CA LEU A 979 11.35 21.82 -1.43
C LEU A 979 11.49 20.55 -0.58
N GLY A 980 12.72 20.09 -0.35
CA GLY A 980 12.94 18.92 0.49
C GLY A 980 14.28 18.96 1.22
N GLY A 981 14.28 18.37 2.42
CA GLY A 981 15.46 18.23 3.26
C GLY A 981 15.44 16.90 4.00
N ARG A 982 16.63 16.36 4.26
CA ARG A 982 16.82 15.12 4.98
C ARG A 982 18.05 15.19 5.86
N TYR A 983 17.94 14.63 7.06
CA TYR A 983 19.06 14.43 7.96
C TYR A 983 19.28 12.93 8.17
N ASP A 984 20.51 12.47 7.93
CA ASP A 984 20.91 11.06 8.04
C ASP A 984 21.95 10.84 9.12
N TRP A 985 21.82 9.69 9.80
CA TRP A 985 22.80 9.11 10.70
C TRP A 985 23.24 7.74 10.17
N SER A 986 24.54 7.45 10.22
CA SER A 986 25.10 6.16 9.80
C SER A 986 26.25 5.73 10.69
N ASP A 987 26.17 4.51 11.21
CA ASP A 987 27.16 3.93 12.13
C ASP A 987 27.68 2.56 11.65
N PRO A 988 28.46 2.50 10.55
CA PRO A 988 29.00 1.24 10.07
C PRO A 988 30.14 0.75 10.99
N LYS A 989 30.13 -0.55 11.25
CA LYS A 989 31.15 -1.30 11.98
C LYS A 989 31.68 -2.40 11.09
N THR A 990 33.00 -2.48 10.96
CA THR A 990 33.69 -3.49 10.16
C THR A 990 34.69 -4.24 11.02
N THR A 991 34.65 -5.56 10.95
CA THR A 991 35.59 -6.48 11.61
C THR A 991 36.14 -7.44 10.59
N ASP A 992 37.46 -7.59 10.52
CA ASP A 992 38.07 -8.67 9.73
C ASP A 992 38.17 -9.92 10.60
N ILE A 993 37.57 -11.03 10.17
CA ILE A 993 37.56 -12.28 10.94
C ILE A 993 38.91 -13.02 10.94
N PHE A 994 39.81 -12.67 10.01
CA PHE A 994 41.16 -13.25 9.92
C PHE A 994 42.23 -12.34 10.53
N ASP A 995 41.86 -11.12 10.95
CA ASP A 995 42.74 -10.26 11.74
C ASP A 995 42.83 -10.77 13.19
N LEU A 996 43.96 -11.42 13.50
CA LEU A 996 44.26 -11.94 14.83
C LEU A 996 44.36 -10.85 15.91
N SER A 997 44.48 -9.57 15.53
CA SER A 997 44.46 -8.44 16.47
C SER A 997 43.06 -8.08 16.96
N GLY A 998 42.01 -8.60 16.31
CA GLY A 998 40.60 -8.34 16.66
C GLY A 998 40.17 -6.89 16.45
N ARG A 999 40.84 -6.14 15.56
CA ARG A 999 40.57 -4.72 15.35
C ARG A 999 39.18 -4.49 14.76
N VAL A 1000 38.38 -3.68 15.44
CA VAL A 1000 37.08 -3.21 14.95
C VAL A 1000 37.23 -1.78 14.43
N THR A 1001 36.83 -1.54 13.18
CA THR A 1001 36.77 -0.18 12.62
C THR A 1001 35.32 0.32 12.69
N THR A 1002 35.11 1.42 13.41
CA THR A 1002 33.80 2.07 13.56
C THR A 1002 33.82 3.44 12.89
N GLN A 1003 32.72 3.84 12.25
CA GLN A 1003 32.51 5.20 11.74
C GLN A 1003 31.17 5.74 12.28
N ASP A 1004 31.06 7.06 12.44
CA ASP A 1004 29.80 7.79 12.72
C ASP A 1004 29.73 8.93 11.70
N ASP A 1005 28.92 8.73 10.67
CA ASP A 1005 28.73 9.69 9.59
C ASP A 1005 27.36 10.35 9.73
N ARG A 1006 27.33 11.67 9.56
CA ARG A 1006 26.11 12.48 9.57
C ARG A 1006 26.08 13.39 8.36
N ALA A 1007 24.91 13.51 7.74
CA ALA A 1007 24.74 14.35 6.56
C ALA A 1007 23.37 15.01 6.56
N PHE A 1008 23.33 16.30 6.22
CA PHE A 1008 22.11 16.98 5.80
C PHE A 1008 22.14 17.11 4.28
N THR A 1009 21.10 16.59 3.61
CA THR A 1009 20.93 16.72 2.16
C THR A 1009 19.66 17.49 1.84
N LYS A 1010 19.69 18.26 0.76
CA LYS A 1010 18.57 19.11 0.34
C LYS A 1010 18.31 19.03 -1.17
N ARG A 1011 17.07 19.36 -1.54
CA ARG A 1011 16.63 19.55 -2.92
C ARG A 1011 15.65 20.70 -3.03
N ALA A 1012 15.70 21.38 -4.18
CA ALA A 1012 14.73 22.39 -4.57
C ALA A 1012 14.46 22.27 -6.06
N GLY A 1013 13.20 22.44 -6.47
CA GLY A 1013 12.83 22.46 -7.88
C GLY A 1013 11.65 23.38 -8.12
N LEU A 1014 11.67 24.10 -9.24
CA LEU A 1014 10.62 25.02 -9.64
C LEU A 1014 10.22 24.71 -11.08
N GLY A 1015 8.93 24.52 -11.32
CA GLY A 1015 8.33 24.34 -12.64
C GLY A 1015 7.13 25.25 -12.85
N TYR A 1016 6.74 25.41 -14.11
CA TYR A 1016 5.56 26.19 -14.51
C TYR A 1016 4.76 25.44 -15.57
N GLU A 1017 3.49 25.17 -15.33
CA GLU A 1017 2.63 24.42 -16.24
C GLU A 1017 1.86 25.34 -17.21
N PHE A 1018 2.17 25.25 -18.51
CA PHE A 1018 1.42 25.96 -19.55
C PHE A 1018 0.18 25.15 -19.98
N ASP A 1019 -0.88 25.85 -20.43
CA ASP A 1019 -2.16 25.23 -20.83
C ASP A 1019 -2.04 24.17 -21.93
N ASN A 1020 -1.02 24.32 -22.77
CA ASN A 1020 -0.70 23.41 -23.88
C ASN A 1020 0.00 22.12 -23.42
N GLY A 1021 0.28 21.96 -22.11
CA GLY A 1021 0.95 20.79 -21.54
C GLY A 1021 2.48 20.87 -21.49
N VAL A 1022 3.07 22.03 -21.80
CA VAL A 1022 4.51 22.27 -21.66
C VAL A 1022 4.83 22.67 -20.22
N VAL A 1023 5.86 22.07 -19.63
CA VAL A 1023 6.32 22.35 -18.26
C VAL A 1023 7.84 22.52 -18.23
N PRO A 1024 8.38 23.74 -18.38
CA PRO A 1024 9.78 24.01 -18.04
C PRO A 1024 10.00 23.89 -16.53
N TYR A 1025 11.21 23.46 -16.15
CA TYR A 1025 11.64 23.41 -14.77
C TYR A 1025 13.14 23.65 -14.60
N ILE A 1026 13.52 24.03 -13.39
CA ILE A 1026 14.89 24.04 -12.90
C ILE A 1026 14.94 23.29 -11.57
N SER A 1027 16.05 22.62 -11.28
CA SER A 1027 16.24 21.96 -9.98
C SER A 1027 17.68 21.86 -9.53
N TYR A 1028 17.81 21.70 -8.22
CA TYR A 1028 19.03 21.49 -7.48
C TYR A 1028 18.83 20.32 -6.52
N SER A 1029 19.76 19.37 -6.50
CA SER A 1029 19.69 18.19 -5.63
C SER A 1029 21.07 17.75 -5.14
N GLU A 1030 21.12 17.20 -3.92
CA GLU A 1030 22.33 16.66 -3.30
C GLU A 1030 22.25 15.14 -3.06
N SER A 1031 23.41 14.49 -3.01
CA SER A 1031 23.58 13.08 -2.62
C SER A 1031 24.74 12.89 -1.65
N PHE A 1032 24.69 11.81 -0.85
CA PHE A 1032 25.84 11.40 -0.03
C PHE A 1032 25.96 9.87 0.07
N VAL A 1033 27.20 9.40 0.20
CA VAL A 1033 27.54 7.99 0.42
C VAL A 1033 28.67 7.89 1.46
N PRO A 1034 28.44 7.23 2.62
CA PRO A 1034 29.49 6.92 3.58
C PRO A 1034 30.66 6.19 2.92
N THR A 1035 31.90 6.58 3.24
CA THR A 1035 33.11 6.00 2.65
C THR A 1035 33.91 5.30 3.74
N SER A 1036 34.04 3.98 3.64
CA SER A 1036 34.74 3.18 4.66
C SER A 1036 36.25 3.22 4.50
N GLY A 1037 36.96 3.31 5.63
CA GLY A 1037 38.42 3.29 5.70
C GLY A 1037 39.02 4.53 6.37
N THR A 1038 40.35 4.55 6.46
CA THR A 1038 41.13 5.65 7.03
C THR A 1038 42.28 6.03 6.09
N ALA A 1039 42.67 7.30 6.10
CA ALA A 1039 43.91 7.75 5.50
C ALA A 1039 45.13 7.21 6.26
N PHE A 1040 46.34 7.44 5.74
CA PHE A 1040 47.58 6.96 6.36
C PHE A 1040 47.78 7.45 7.81
N ASP A 1041 47.36 8.69 8.09
CA ASP A 1041 47.41 9.31 9.43
C ASP A 1041 46.36 8.76 10.41
N GLY A 1042 45.53 7.80 9.99
CA GLY A 1042 44.48 7.19 10.78
C GLY A 1042 43.16 7.98 10.80
N SER A 1043 43.07 9.13 10.12
CA SER A 1043 41.81 9.87 10.01
C SER A 1043 40.79 9.12 9.15
N PRO A 1044 39.51 9.05 9.55
CA PRO A 1044 38.48 8.41 8.74
C PRO A 1044 38.19 9.21 7.47
N PHE A 1045 37.85 8.51 6.39
CA PHE A 1045 37.41 9.18 5.16
C PHE A 1045 36.07 9.89 5.39
N LYS A 1046 35.93 11.07 4.80
CA LYS A 1046 34.67 11.82 4.75
C LYS A 1046 33.71 11.15 3.75
N PRO A 1047 32.39 11.30 3.90
CA PRO A 1047 31.45 10.82 2.90
C PRO A 1047 31.72 11.41 1.50
N THR A 1048 31.52 10.57 0.48
CA THR A 1048 31.47 11.00 -0.92
C THR A 1048 30.17 11.76 -1.13
N THR A 1049 30.24 12.98 -1.66
CA THR A 1049 29.06 13.84 -1.89
C THR A 1049 28.81 14.03 -3.37
N GLY A 1050 27.58 14.37 -3.72
CA GLY A 1050 27.23 14.73 -5.09
C GLY A 1050 26.27 15.92 -5.13
N THR A 1051 26.47 16.80 -6.10
CA THR A 1051 25.65 17.99 -6.30
C THR A 1051 25.26 18.11 -7.76
N GLN A 1052 23.98 18.42 -8.01
CA GLN A 1052 23.46 18.57 -9.37
C GLN A 1052 22.67 19.86 -9.52
N TYR A 1053 22.86 20.51 -10.66
CA TYR A 1053 21.95 21.49 -11.23
C TYR A 1053 21.33 20.92 -12.50
N GLU A 1054 20.02 21.06 -12.67
CA GLU A 1054 19.28 20.61 -13.84
C GLU A 1054 18.31 21.68 -14.32
N ALA A 1055 18.16 21.81 -15.64
CA ALA A 1055 17.11 22.60 -16.26
C ALA A 1055 16.50 21.77 -17.39
N GLY A 1056 15.19 21.75 -17.50
CA GLY A 1056 14.52 20.91 -18.49
C GLY A 1056 13.13 21.40 -18.87
N ILE A 1057 12.56 20.74 -19.88
CA ILE A 1057 11.22 20.96 -20.39
C ILE A 1057 10.54 19.60 -20.51
N LYS A 1058 9.33 19.49 -19.97
CA LYS A 1058 8.44 18.37 -20.18
C LYS A 1058 7.29 18.79 -21.08
N TYR A 1059 6.76 17.85 -21.84
CA TYR A 1059 5.60 18.09 -22.69
C TYR A 1059 4.68 16.88 -22.68
N GLN A 1060 3.43 17.11 -22.27
CA GLN A 1060 2.37 16.12 -22.26
C GLN A 1060 1.06 16.80 -22.70
N PRO A 1061 0.72 16.76 -24.01
CA PRO A 1061 -0.53 17.34 -24.52
C PRO A 1061 -1.75 16.61 -23.95
N LYS A 1062 -2.88 17.32 -23.85
CA LYS A 1062 -4.13 16.78 -23.28
C LYS A 1062 -4.83 15.78 -24.22
N ASP A 1063 -4.67 15.95 -25.52
CA ASP A 1063 -5.43 15.21 -26.55
C ASP A 1063 -4.64 14.07 -27.19
N MET A 1064 -3.41 13.81 -26.72
CA MET A 1064 -2.56 12.74 -27.25
C MET A 1064 -1.86 11.99 -26.13
N ASN A 1065 -1.76 10.67 -26.26
CA ASN A 1065 -1.00 9.86 -25.32
C ASN A 1065 0.50 9.94 -25.63
N LEU A 1066 1.13 11.06 -25.24
CA LEU A 1066 2.51 11.43 -25.54
C LEU A 1066 3.17 12.04 -24.29
N ARG A 1067 4.39 11.60 -23.99
CA ARG A 1067 5.26 12.22 -22.98
C ARG A 1067 6.62 12.49 -23.59
N MET A 1068 7.07 13.74 -23.54
CA MET A 1068 8.42 14.15 -23.94
C MET A 1068 9.13 14.85 -22.79
N THR A 1069 10.43 14.67 -22.69
CA THR A 1069 11.27 15.36 -21.70
C THR A 1069 12.62 15.66 -22.33
N ALA A 1070 13.10 16.89 -22.18
CA ALA A 1070 14.44 17.31 -22.56
C ALA A 1070 15.09 18.00 -21.36
N ALA A 1071 16.33 17.67 -21.00
CA ALA A 1071 17.01 18.26 -19.84
C ALA A 1071 18.50 18.45 -20.09
N ILE A 1072 19.07 19.50 -19.51
CA ILE A 1072 20.51 19.73 -19.38
C ILE A 1072 20.91 19.66 -17.91
N TYR A 1073 22.11 19.17 -17.62
CA TYR A 1073 22.59 19.02 -16.24
C TYR A 1073 24.10 19.27 -16.08
N ASP A 1074 24.51 19.72 -14.88
CA ASP A 1074 25.89 19.67 -14.36
C ASP A 1074 25.85 18.91 -13.03
N LEU A 1075 26.43 17.71 -13.01
CA LEU A 1075 26.50 16.81 -11.87
C LEU A 1075 27.95 16.58 -11.47
N ARG A 1076 28.27 16.73 -10.18
CA ARG A 1076 29.64 16.57 -9.67
C ARG A 1076 29.66 15.66 -8.47
N GLN A 1077 30.62 14.74 -8.44
CA GLN A 1077 30.92 13.87 -7.32
C GLN A 1077 32.24 14.30 -6.69
N GLN A 1078 32.23 14.61 -5.39
CA GLN A 1078 33.38 15.10 -4.63
C GLN A 1078 33.81 14.10 -3.55
N ASN A 1079 35.05 14.26 -3.08
CA ASN A 1079 35.70 13.42 -2.08
C ASN A 1079 35.92 11.99 -2.57
N VAL A 1080 36.19 11.81 -3.87
CA VAL A 1080 36.51 10.50 -4.44
C VAL A 1080 37.91 10.09 -3.96
N LEU A 1081 38.05 8.83 -3.57
CA LEU A 1081 39.34 8.27 -3.17
C LEU A 1081 40.31 8.20 -4.33
N THR A 1082 41.54 8.59 -4.08
CA THR A 1082 42.69 8.52 -4.99
C THR A 1082 43.86 7.88 -4.25
N ALA A 1083 44.78 7.25 -4.99
CA ALA A 1083 45.97 6.65 -4.38
C ALA A 1083 46.81 7.70 -3.64
N ASP A 1084 47.33 7.35 -2.47
CA ASP A 1084 48.28 8.18 -1.72
C ASP A 1084 49.66 8.10 -2.41
N PRO A 1085 50.23 9.23 -2.88
CA PRO A 1085 51.49 9.24 -3.60
C PRO A 1085 52.69 9.07 -2.67
N ASP A 1086 52.53 9.42 -1.39
CA ASP A 1086 53.60 9.37 -0.37
C ASP A 1086 53.57 8.03 0.39
N HIS A 1087 52.42 7.32 0.40
CA HIS A 1087 52.24 6.04 1.08
C HIS A 1087 51.62 4.98 0.16
N PRO A 1088 52.42 4.17 -0.56
CA PRO A 1088 51.92 3.13 -1.46
C PRO A 1088 50.92 2.17 -0.80
N GLY A 1089 49.81 1.90 -1.48
CA GLY A 1089 48.72 1.05 -0.98
C GLY A 1089 47.74 1.76 -0.03
N ARG A 1090 47.92 3.05 0.24
CA ARG A 1090 46.95 3.88 0.97
C ARG A 1090 46.15 4.78 0.01
N SER A 1091 45.08 5.37 0.52
CA SER A 1091 44.20 6.28 -0.22
C SER A 1091 44.03 7.60 0.51
N ILE A 1092 43.84 8.66 -0.26
CA ILE A 1092 43.47 10.02 0.18
C ILE A 1092 42.26 10.50 -0.64
N GLN A 1093 41.52 11.52 -0.19
CA GLN A 1093 40.32 12.01 -0.89
C GLN A 1093 40.56 13.32 -1.65
N THR A 1094 41.32 13.26 -2.74
CA THR A 1094 41.59 14.43 -3.60
C THR A 1094 40.75 14.44 -4.90
N GLY A 1095 39.97 13.38 -5.13
CA GLY A 1095 39.27 13.15 -6.39
C GLY A 1095 37.96 13.93 -6.53
N GLU A 1096 37.70 14.39 -7.76
CA GLU A 1096 36.41 14.91 -8.21
C GLU A 1096 36.14 14.44 -9.64
N ILE A 1097 34.91 13.99 -9.89
CA ILE A 1097 34.42 13.60 -11.21
C ILE A 1097 33.22 14.49 -11.54
N ALA A 1098 33.26 15.17 -12.68
CA ALA A 1098 32.16 15.98 -13.18
C ALA A 1098 31.52 15.32 -14.40
N SER A 1099 30.21 15.49 -14.54
CA SER A 1099 29.41 14.97 -15.64
C SER A 1099 28.42 16.03 -16.09
N ARG A 1100 28.57 16.50 -17.33
CA ARG A 1100 27.71 17.52 -17.94
C ARG A 1100 27.05 16.96 -19.17
N GLY A 1101 25.76 17.17 -19.33
CA GLY A 1101 25.05 16.49 -20.41
C GLY A 1101 23.70 17.05 -20.78
N PHE A 1102 23.14 16.41 -21.80
CA PHE A 1102 21.81 16.63 -22.34
C PHE A 1102 21.10 15.28 -22.46
N GLU A 1103 19.85 15.22 -22.02
CA GLU A 1103 18.99 14.05 -22.14
C GLU A 1103 17.71 14.42 -22.87
N PHE A 1104 17.25 13.53 -23.74
CA PHE A 1104 15.95 13.62 -24.40
C PHE A 1104 15.24 12.27 -24.32
N GLU A 1105 13.95 12.30 -24.00
CA GLU A 1105 13.05 11.16 -23.98
C GLU A 1105 11.74 11.52 -24.69
N ALA A 1106 11.22 10.61 -25.49
CA ALA A 1106 9.84 10.64 -25.98
C ALA A 1106 9.23 9.25 -25.89
N VAL A 1107 8.06 9.14 -25.29
CA VAL A 1107 7.26 7.89 -25.25
C VAL A 1107 5.85 8.25 -25.68
N ALA A 1108 5.32 7.54 -26.67
CA ALA A 1108 4.06 7.88 -27.30
C ALA A 1108 3.29 6.65 -27.75
N SER A 1109 1.97 6.72 -27.63
CA SER A 1109 1.04 5.94 -28.45
C SER A 1109 0.48 6.89 -29.51
N LEU A 1110 1.17 6.97 -30.64
CA LEU A 1110 0.91 7.94 -31.72
C LEU A 1110 -0.44 7.67 -32.40
N THR A 1111 -0.84 6.40 -32.46
CA THR A 1111 -2.18 5.95 -32.89
C THR A 1111 -2.60 4.78 -32.01
N SER A 1112 -3.82 4.27 -32.16
CA SER A 1112 -4.25 3.00 -31.54
C SER A 1112 -3.35 1.82 -31.95
N ASN A 1113 -2.71 1.91 -33.12
CA ASN A 1113 -1.92 0.85 -33.71
C ASN A 1113 -0.41 1.01 -33.48
N PHE A 1114 0.09 2.22 -33.19
CA PHE A 1114 1.53 2.51 -33.21
C PHE A 1114 2.04 3.16 -31.92
N ASN A 1115 2.97 2.48 -31.25
CA ASN A 1115 3.72 2.99 -30.10
C ASN A 1115 5.17 3.31 -30.49
N LEU A 1116 5.75 4.32 -29.84
CA LEU A 1116 7.09 4.81 -30.07
C LEU A 1116 7.80 5.12 -28.74
N THR A 1117 9.06 4.70 -28.61
CA THR A 1117 9.99 5.15 -27.58
C THR A 1117 11.25 5.68 -28.27
N ALA A 1118 11.66 6.90 -27.94
CA ALA A 1118 12.89 7.51 -28.41
C ALA A 1118 13.67 8.08 -27.22
N ALA A 1119 14.98 7.87 -27.22
CA ALA A 1119 15.86 8.31 -26.17
C ALA A 1119 17.20 8.75 -26.76
N TYR A 1120 17.72 9.87 -26.26
CA TYR A 1120 19.05 10.36 -26.59
C TYR A 1120 19.73 10.88 -25.34
N THR A 1121 21.04 10.68 -25.24
CA THR A 1121 21.86 11.18 -24.15
C THR A 1121 23.20 11.60 -24.69
N TYR A 1122 23.61 12.82 -24.34
CA TYR A 1122 24.96 13.31 -24.44
C TYR A 1122 25.53 13.48 -23.03
N ASN A 1123 26.71 12.93 -22.76
CA ASN A 1123 27.30 12.90 -21.42
C ASN A 1123 28.82 13.11 -21.46
N ASP A 1124 29.28 14.30 -21.10
CA ASP A 1124 30.70 14.64 -20.95
C ASP A 1124 31.13 14.41 -19.50
N THR A 1125 31.67 13.21 -19.23
CA THR A 1125 32.20 12.84 -17.91
C THR A 1125 33.73 12.92 -17.87
N LYS A 1126 34.28 13.66 -16.91
CA LYS A 1126 35.73 13.90 -16.76
C LYS A 1126 36.15 13.91 -15.29
N VAL A 1127 37.36 13.44 -15.02
CA VAL A 1127 38.05 13.64 -13.74
C VAL A 1127 38.53 15.09 -13.67
N THR A 1128 37.91 15.91 -12.82
CA THR A 1128 38.20 17.34 -12.69
C THR A 1128 39.19 17.66 -11.57
N LYS A 1129 39.33 16.76 -10.59
CA LYS A 1129 40.39 16.80 -9.57
C LYS A 1129 40.92 15.39 -9.33
N SER A 1130 42.24 15.27 -9.22
CA SER A 1130 42.94 14.03 -8.91
C SER A 1130 44.43 14.35 -8.71
N ASN A 1131 45.09 13.60 -7.85
CA ASN A 1131 46.54 13.62 -7.67
C ASN A 1131 47.26 12.53 -8.50
N THR A 1132 46.55 11.83 -9.40
CA THR A 1132 47.10 10.80 -10.28
C THR A 1132 47.06 11.24 -11.75
N ALA A 1133 47.68 10.46 -12.64
CA ALA A 1133 47.78 10.78 -14.07
C ALA A 1133 46.43 10.73 -14.85
N ASN A 1134 45.32 10.41 -14.18
CA ASN A 1134 43.98 10.42 -14.77
C ASN A 1134 43.30 11.81 -14.75
N LEU A 1135 43.96 12.86 -14.25
CA LEU A 1135 43.41 14.22 -14.27
C LEU A 1135 43.07 14.65 -15.72
N GLY A 1136 41.86 15.15 -15.92
CA GLY A 1136 41.35 15.55 -17.23
C GLY A 1136 40.93 14.38 -18.14
N LYS A 1137 41.09 13.14 -17.69
CA LYS A 1137 40.69 11.94 -18.44
C LYS A 1137 39.21 11.60 -18.22
N ARG A 1138 38.65 10.85 -19.18
CA ARG A 1138 37.31 10.28 -19.08
C ARG A 1138 37.37 9.00 -18.22
N PRO A 1139 36.43 8.79 -17.28
CA PRO A 1139 36.30 7.49 -16.63
C PRO A 1139 36.00 6.38 -17.65
N VAL A 1140 36.46 5.16 -17.37
CA VAL A 1140 36.22 3.99 -18.23
C VAL A 1140 34.74 3.68 -18.37
N THR A 1141 34.36 3.04 -19.49
CA THR A 1141 32.98 2.60 -19.79
C THR A 1141 31.91 3.69 -19.75
N ARG A 1142 32.29 4.97 -19.86
CA ARG A 1142 31.39 6.14 -19.93
C ARG A 1142 31.30 6.66 -21.37
N PRO A 1143 30.40 6.11 -22.21
CA PRO A 1143 30.21 6.59 -23.57
C PRO A 1143 29.59 8.00 -23.57
N PRO A 1144 30.05 8.90 -24.45
CA PRO A 1144 29.54 10.26 -24.52
C PRO A 1144 28.19 10.38 -25.21
N HIS A 1145 27.81 9.43 -26.08
CA HIS A 1145 26.50 9.42 -26.73
C HIS A 1145 25.82 8.06 -26.59
N LEU A 1146 24.53 8.10 -26.22
CA LEU A 1146 23.61 6.97 -26.26
C LEU A 1146 22.39 7.37 -27.08
N VAL A 1147 21.95 6.51 -28.00
CA VAL A 1147 20.71 6.68 -28.78
C VAL A 1147 19.93 5.39 -28.68
N ALA A 1148 18.62 5.47 -28.43
CA ALA A 1148 17.73 4.34 -28.55
C ALA A 1148 16.41 4.77 -29.20
N LEU A 1149 15.92 3.97 -30.13
CA LEU A 1149 14.64 4.18 -30.79
C LEU A 1149 13.93 2.84 -30.92
N TRP A 1150 12.66 2.77 -30.56
CA TRP A 1150 11.85 1.58 -30.57
C TRP A 1150 10.46 1.90 -31.12
N GLY A 1151 10.00 1.19 -32.14
CA GLY A 1151 8.65 1.28 -32.69
C GLY A 1151 7.92 -0.05 -32.55
N ASP A 1152 6.63 0.01 -32.26
CA ASP A 1152 5.74 -1.13 -32.12
C ASP A 1152 4.42 -0.86 -32.85
N TYR A 1153 4.04 -1.73 -33.78
CA TYR A 1153 2.85 -1.61 -34.61
C TYR A 1153 1.97 -2.86 -34.48
N THR A 1154 0.69 -2.69 -34.18
CA THR A 1154 -0.30 -3.78 -34.13
C THR A 1154 -1.39 -3.55 -35.16
N ILE A 1155 -1.69 -4.57 -35.96
CA ILE A 1155 -2.86 -4.59 -36.84
C ILE A 1155 -4.09 -4.90 -35.98
N ARG A 1156 -5.07 -3.99 -35.97
CA ARG A 1156 -6.31 -4.14 -35.18
C ARG A 1156 -7.57 -4.45 -36.00
N GLU A 1157 -7.45 -4.47 -37.32
CA GLU A 1157 -8.58 -4.63 -38.24
C GLU A 1157 -8.29 -5.69 -39.30
N GLY A 1158 -9.36 -6.32 -39.81
CA GLY A 1158 -9.31 -7.31 -40.88
C GLY A 1158 -8.78 -8.68 -40.44
N ALA A 1159 -8.40 -9.50 -41.42
CA ALA A 1159 -8.02 -10.91 -41.22
C ALA A 1159 -6.72 -11.13 -40.43
N LEU A 1160 -5.94 -10.07 -40.18
CA LEU A 1160 -4.68 -10.11 -39.44
C LEU A 1160 -4.77 -9.37 -38.09
N ASN A 1161 -5.97 -9.13 -37.58
CA ASN A 1161 -6.18 -8.53 -36.26
C ASN A 1161 -5.38 -9.30 -35.19
N GLY A 1162 -4.62 -8.58 -34.36
CA GLY A 1162 -3.74 -9.12 -33.33
C GLY A 1162 -2.30 -9.37 -33.79
N LEU A 1163 -1.99 -9.26 -35.09
CA LEU A 1163 -0.62 -9.36 -35.60
C LEU A 1163 0.15 -8.07 -35.33
N GLY A 1164 1.25 -8.18 -34.59
CA GLY A 1164 2.11 -7.07 -34.21
C GLY A 1164 3.56 -7.25 -34.65
N PHE A 1165 4.19 -6.15 -35.01
CA PHE A 1165 5.60 -6.04 -35.38
C PHE A 1165 6.24 -4.96 -34.54
N GLY A 1166 7.48 -5.17 -34.13
CA GLY A 1166 8.25 -4.07 -33.59
C GLY A 1166 9.72 -4.23 -33.85
N ALA A 1167 10.40 -3.09 -33.86
CA ALA A 1167 11.81 -3.00 -34.15
C ALA A 1167 12.41 -1.83 -33.36
N GLY A 1168 13.65 -1.99 -32.96
CA GLY A 1168 14.40 -0.94 -32.32
C GLY A 1168 15.86 -0.94 -32.69
N VAL A 1169 16.48 0.23 -32.56
CA VAL A 1169 17.91 0.45 -32.76
C VAL A 1169 18.48 1.09 -31.50
N ARG A 1170 19.66 0.62 -31.09
CA ARG A 1170 20.44 1.19 -29.99
C ARG A 1170 21.85 1.48 -30.47
N TYR A 1171 22.32 2.69 -30.26
CA TYR A 1171 23.70 3.10 -30.54
C TYR A 1171 24.40 3.53 -29.25
N VAL A 1172 25.62 3.03 -29.08
CA VAL A 1172 26.51 3.37 -27.97
C VAL A 1172 27.83 3.85 -28.56
N ALA A 1173 28.22 5.08 -28.24
CA ALA A 1173 29.48 5.64 -28.71
C ALA A 1173 30.70 4.98 -28.07
N ALA A 1174 31.88 5.21 -28.66
CA ALA A 1174 33.14 4.73 -28.11
C ALA A 1174 33.39 5.29 -26.71
N SER A 1175 33.96 4.48 -25.83
CA SER A 1175 34.27 4.86 -24.44
C SER A 1175 35.70 4.48 -24.07
N ALA A 1176 36.29 5.18 -23.11
CA ALA A 1176 37.63 4.89 -22.65
C ALA A 1176 37.77 3.45 -22.13
N GLY A 1177 38.83 2.77 -22.55
CA GLY A 1177 39.10 1.39 -22.16
C GLY A 1177 39.99 1.21 -20.94
N ASP A 1178 40.70 2.26 -20.54
CA ASP A 1178 41.50 2.33 -19.31
C ASP A 1178 41.46 3.74 -18.68
N THR A 1179 41.93 3.84 -17.45
CA THR A 1179 41.88 5.08 -16.64
C THR A 1179 42.76 6.20 -17.19
N LEU A 1180 43.76 5.87 -18.01
CA LEU A 1180 44.66 6.84 -18.67
C LEU A 1180 44.18 7.25 -20.08
N ASN A 1181 43.13 6.60 -20.58
CA ASN A 1181 42.58 6.73 -21.93
C ASN A 1181 43.62 6.46 -23.03
N THR A 1182 44.40 5.39 -22.88
CA THR A 1182 45.39 4.93 -23.88
C THR A 1182 44.73 4.22 -25.06
N PHE A 1183 43.53 3.67 -24.88
CA PHE A 1183 42.70 3.09 -25.93
C PHE A 1183 41.20 3.25 -25.62
N ASP A 1184 40.35 3.06 -26.63
CA ASP A 1184 38.90 3.13 -26.50
C ASP A 1184 38.25 1.78 -26.87
N ALA A 1185 37.18 1.42 -26.15
CA ALA A 1185 36.21 0.42 -26.59
C ALA A 1185 35.39 1.02 -27.76
N PRO A 1186 35.32 0.36 -28.93
CA PRO A 1186 34.67 0.92 -30.12
C PRO A 1186 33.16 1.15 -29.96
N ALA A 1187 32.63 2.12 -30.73
CA ALA A 1187 31.20 2.35 -30.84
C ALA A 1187 30.47 1.16 -31.49
N TYR A 1188 29.22 0.94 -31.11
CA TYR A 1188 28.40 -0.11 -31.70
C TYR A 1188 26.93 0.29 -31.85
N THR A 1189 26.26 -0.41 -32.75
CA THR A 1189 24.84 -0.23 -33.06
C THR A 1189 24.22 -1.62 -33.09
N LEU A 1190 23.12 -1.80 -32.36
CA LEU A 1190 22.36 -3.04 -32.29
C LEU A 1190 20.96 -2.79 -32.82
N VAL A 1191 20.41 -3.80 -33.48
CA VAL A 1191 19.02 -3.81 -33.93
C VAL A 1191 18.32 -4.97 -33.24
N ASP A 1192 17.15 -4.68 -32.68
CA ASP A 1192 16.29 -5.63 -32.00
C ASP A 1192 14.95 -5.67 -32.75
N ALA A 1193 14.28 -6.82 -32.78
CA ALA A 1193 13.00 -6.97 -33.48
C ALA A 1193 12.09 -7.99 -32.79
N MET A 1194 10.79 -7.88 -33.04
CA MET A 1194 9.83 -8.94 -32.74
C MET A 1194 8.69 -9.02 -33.74
N ILE A 1195 8.07 -10.19 -33.73
CA ILE A 1195 6.76 -10.45 -34.31
C ILE A 1195 5.91 -11.09 -33.21
N ARG A 1196 4.66 -10.65 -33.05
CA ARG A 1196 3.67 -11.25 -32.16
C ARG A 1196 2.35 -11.49 -32.87
N TYR A 1197 1.59 -12.46 -32.43
CA TYR A 1197 0.22 -12.67 -32.87
C TYR A 1197 -0.66 -13.03 -31.68
N GLU A 1198 -1.68 -12.21 -31.45
CA GLU A 1198 -2.70 -12.39 -30.42
C GLU A 1198 -3.98 -12.90 -31.08
N ILE A 1199 -4.41 -14.09 -30.69
CA ILE A 1199 -5.63 -14.73 -31.21
C ILE A 1199 -6.37 -15.41 -30.06
N ASP A 1200 -7.60 -14.99 -29.82
CA ASP A 1200 -8.39 -15.40 -28.66
C ASP A 1200 -7.59 -15.21 -27.35
N ASN A 1201 -7.40 -16.30 -26.62
CA ASN A 1201 -6.66 -16.37 -25.36
C ASN A 1201 -5.16 -16.65 -25.55
N TRP A 1202 -4.70 -16.82 -26.80
CA TRP A 1202 -3.31 -17.16 -27.12
C TRP A 1202 -2.53 -15.95 -27.59
N ARG A 1203 -1.29 -15.84 -27.10
CA ARG A 1203 -0.27 -14.92 -27.63
C ARG A 1203 0.97 -15.70 -28.02
N PHE A 1204 1.33 -15.63 -29.29
CA PHE A 1204 2.59 -16.16 -29.81
C PHE A 1204 3.53 -15.01 -30.09
N SER A 1205 4.81 -15.14 -29.77
CA SER A 1205 5.81 -14.12 -30.08
C SER A 1205 7.18 -14.72 -30.38
N VAL A 1206 7.92 -14.07 -31.27
CA VAL A 1206 9.33 -14.34 -31.53
C VAL A 1206 10.08 -13.02 -31.40
N ASN A 1207 11.03 -12.98 -30.48
CA ASN A 1207 11.86 -11.82 -30.19
C ASN A 1207 13.31 -12.13 -30.58
N ALA A 1208 13.96 -11.21 -31.29
CA ALA A 1208 15.37 -11.29 -31.66
C ALA A 1208 16.10 -10.04 -31.15
N THR A 1209 16.99 -10.22 -30.18
CA THR A 1209 17.92 -9.18 -29.71
C THR A 1209 19.25 -9.31 -30.45
N ASN A 1210 19.84 -8.20 -30.87
CA ASN A 1210 21.02 -8.19 -31.75
C ASN A 1210 20.77 -9.01 -33.04
N LEU A 1211 19.72 -8.64 -33.79
CA LEU A 1211 19.19 -9.33 -34.97
C LEU A 1211 20.26 -9.65 -36.03
N PHE A 1212 21.19 -8.72 -36.24
CA PHE A 1212 22.29 -8.86 -37.21
C PHE A 1212 23.53 -9.56 -36.67
N ASP A 1213 23.46 -10.08 -35.43
CA ASP A 1213 24.54 -10.84 -34.78
C ASP A 1213 25.88 -10.09 -34.77
N LYS A 1214 25.83 -8.79 -34.46
CA LYS A 1214 27.04 -7.98 -34.36
C LYS A 1214 27.89 -8.51 -33.21
N GLN A 1215 29.15 -8.82 -33.50
CA GLN A 1215 30.17 -9.07 -32.50
C GLN A 1215 30.75 -7.74 -32.04
N TYR A 1216 30.61 -7.41 -30.75
CA TYR A 1216 31.05 -6.12 -30.21
C TYR A 1216 31.57 -6.26 -28.77
N ILE A 1217 32.30 -5.24 -28.33
CA ILE A 1217 32.73 -5.07 -26.93
C ILE A 1217 31.82 -4.03 -26.30
N ALA A 1218 31.16 -4.39 -25.19
CA ALA A 1218 30.23 -3.51 -24.48
C ALA A 1218 30.95 -2.43 -23.66
N GLY A 1219 32.16 -2.73 -23.18
CA GLY A 1219 33.03 -1.80 -22.47
C GLY A 1219 34.33 -2.46 -22.04
N CYS A 1220 35.39 -1.68 -21.88
CA CYS A 1220 36.66 -2.14 -21.31
C CYS A 1220 36.99 -1.37 -20.03
N PHE A 1221 37.63 -2.05 -19.08
CA PHE A 1221 38.03 -1.50 -17.79
C PHE A 1221 39.56 -1.40 -17.67
N SER A 1222 40.28 -2.26 -18.38
CA SER A 1222 41.73 -2.33 -18.44
C SER A 1222 42.18 -3.05 -19.72
N LEU A 1223 43.50 -3.17 -19.92
CA LEU A 1223 44.07 -4.00 -20.99
C LEU A 1223 43.74 -5.50 -20.85
N THR A 1224 43.39 -5.97 -19.66
CA THR A 1224 43.09 -7.39 -19.37
C THR A 1224 41.60 -7.68 -19.36
N GLN A 1225 40.74 -6.65 -19.36
CA GLN A 1225 39.29 -6.80 -19.23
C GLN A 1225 38.52 -5.91 -20.22
N CYS A 1226 38.05 -6.52 -21.31
CA CYS A 1226 37.09 -5.99 -22.26
C CYS A 1226 35.86 -6.92 -22.34
N ASN A 1227 34.72 -6.47 -21.84
CA ASN A 1227 33.53 -7.30 -21.77
C ASN A 1227 32.84 -7.41 -23.12
N VAL A 1228 32.64 -8.65 -23.55
CA VAL A 1228 31.98 -8.95 -24.83
C VAL A 1228 30.48 -8.70 -24.72
N GLY A 1229 29.92 -8.08 -25.74
CA GLY A 1229 28.49 -7.89 -25.88
C GLY A 1229 27.72 -9.19 -26.10
N ARG A 1230 26.40 -9.17 -25.87
CA ARG A 1230 25.57 -10.35 -26.09
C ARG A 1230 25.47 -10.67 -27.58
N GLY A 1231 25.69 -11.93 -27.96
CA GLY A 1231 25.40 -12.42 -29.31
C GLY A 1231 23.90 -12.39 -29.64
N ARG A 1232 23.53 -12.69 -30.88
CA ARG A 1232 22.12 -12.75 -31.27
C ARG A 1232 21.34 -13.73 -30.39
N THR A 1233 20.28 -13.25 -29.76
CA THR A 1233 19.40 -14.06 -28.91
C THR A 1233 18.01 -14.09 -29.51
N VAL A 1234 17.50 -15.29 -29.82
CA VAL A 1234 16.17 -15.49 -30.40
C VAL A 1234 15.33 -16.32 -29.43
N ILE A 1235 14.18 -15.79 -29.03
CA ILE A 1235 13.26 -16.42 -28.07
C ILE A 1235 11.87 -16.47 -28.68
N GLY A 1236 11.34 -17.68 -28.83
CA GLY A 1236 9.93 -17.93 -29.08
C GLY A 1236 9.16 -18.10 -27.77
N THR A 1237 8.00 -17.48 -27.65
CA THR A 1237 7.12 -17.58 -26.48
C THR A 1237 5.70 -17.88 -26.94
N ALA A 1238 5.06 -18.87 -26.31
CA ALA A 1238 3.62 -19.09 -26.37
C ALA A 1238 3.03 -18.76 -24.99
N SER A 1239 1.97 -17.97 -24.94
CA SER A 1239 1.29 -17.57 -23.72
C SER A 1239 -0.20 -17.82 -23.87
N TYR A 1240 -0.83 -18.31 -22.80
CA TYR A 1240 -2.27 -18.55 -22.74
C TYR A 1240 -2.85 -17.80 -21.54
N ARG A 1241 -3.89 -16.99 -21.75
CA ARG A 1241 -4.53 -16.12 -20.75
C ARG A 1241 -6.02 -16.39 -20.64
N TRP A 1242 -6.59 -16.47 -19.44
CA TRP A 1242 -8.03 -16.74 -19.26
C TRP A 1242 -8.64 -16.24 -17.95
#